data_AF-A0A444UQ28-F1
#
_entry.id   AF-A0A444UQ28-F1
#
_cell.length_a   1.000
_cell.length_b   1.000
_cell.length_c   1.000
_cell.angle_alpha   90.00
_cell.angle_beta   90.00
_cell.angle_gamma   90.00
#
_symmetry.space_group_name_H-M   'P 1'
#
loop_
_entity.id
_entity.type
_entity.pdbx_description
1 polymer ?
#
loop_
_entity_poly.entity_id
_entity_poly.type
_entity_poly.pdbx_seq_one_letter_code
_entity_poly.pdbx_strand_id
1 'polypeptide(L)'
;MTQWKQVQHLEIKFLEQVDHFYDDNFPMEIRQFLADWIENQDWDTASNSESMATVLFHNLLSQLEEQCSQEKMFLQRHNLKRIKQQTEVKYRANPLHMAGVISNCLREERRIIATSCMLEQPNVNKFDNCLFRYIMGFVSKETERALLKEKEPGTFLLRFSESHLGGITFTWVDQSENGEVKFNSVEPYTKSRLTALPFADIIRDYKVIVDRNVPENPLKLLYPGIPKDEAFGKHYNSQPSTGARSSPLATQRQCFYSKMTQWYQLQQLESKYLEQVDQLYDDSFPMEIRQYLSQWIESQDWELAATNDSLATLRFHDLLSQLDDQYSRFTLENNFLMQHNIRKIKRNLQVHFQEDPIQMAMIICSCLKEEEKTLDMAKKADQDNIGSTQNTAMVEKQKELDYSVRDIKNRVQETEQRIKSLEDLQDEHDFKYKTLQSREHESSGTTPIEIRREEIIIRNMFIELNMKREENVNEKSFWLWIEGILELIKRHLLALWNDGCIMGFVSKERERALLNNKRPGTFLLRFSESSREGAITFTWVEMSHNDEPQFHAVEPYTKKELSAVSFPDIIRNYKVMAAENIPENPLRFLHPDIPKDNAFGKYYSRPTEPSEPMDVDNDKRSNGYMRTELISISEVLQSPENLCPMSPDEYGELQRFINPAEINTVVCQVQSS
;
A
#
# COMPACT_ATOMS: atom_id res chain seq x y z
N MET A 1 -19.94 -10.78 7.39
CA MET A 1 -19.91 -9.80 6.28
C MET A 1 -20.91 -8.72 6.62
N THR A 2 -20.53 -7.44 6.61
CA THR A 2 -21.45 -6.32 6.91
C THR A 2 -22.66 -6.34 5.99
N GLN A 3 -23.77 -5.78 6.46
CA GLN A 3 -24.98 -5.60 5.66
C GLN A 3 -24.67 -4.79 4.39
N TRP A 4 -23.88 -3.71 4.50
CA TRP A 4 -23.46 -2.93 3.34
C TRP A 4 -22.67 -3.74 2.32
N LYS A 5 -21.74 -4.60 2.76
CA LYS A 5 -21.03 -5.51 1.83
C LYS A 5 -21.99 -6.46 1.14
N GLN A 6 -23.01 -6.98 1.82
CA GLN A 6 -24.02 -7.83 1.19
C GLN A 6 -24.81 -7.07 0.12
N VAL A 7 -25.19 -5.81 0.39
CA VAL A 7 -25.84 -4.93 -0.59
C VAL A 7 -24.98 -4.79 -1.85
N GLN A 8 -23.68 -4.56 -1.71
CA GLN A 8 -22.76 -4.39 -2.85
C GLN A 8 -22.62 -5.64 -3.74
N HIS A 9 -22.95 -6.82 -3.23
CA HIS A 9 -22.92 -8.09 -4.00
C HIS A 9 -24.27 -8.46 -4.61
N LEU A 10 -25.30 -7.63 -4.44
CA LEU A 10 -26.61 -7.86 -5.05
C LEU A 10 -26.52 -7.77 -6.58
N GLU A 11 -27.39 -8.53 -7.25
CA GLU A 11 -27.57 -8.37 -8.70
C GLU A 11 -28.10 -6.97 -9.05
N ILE A 12 -27.79 -6.48 -10.25
CA ILE A 12 -28.14 -5.13 -10.73
C ILE A 12 -29.62 -4.79 -10.52
N LYS A 13 -30.54 -5.74 -10.76
CA LYS A 13 -31.99 -5.56 -10.57
C LYS A 13 -32.41 -5.23 -9.12
N PHE A 14 -31.63 -5.65 -8.14
CA PHE A 14 -31.86 -5.32 -6.72
C PHE A 14 -31.11 -4.06 -6.32
N LEU A 15 -29.93 -3.81 -6.89
CA LEU A 15 -29.19 -2.56 -6.72
C LEU A 15 -30.00 -1.35 -7.21
N GLU A 16 -30.79 -1.50 -8.27
CA GLU A 16 -31.74 -0.47 -8.69
C GLU A 16 -32.75 -0.15 -7.59
N GLN A 17 -33.28 -1.14 -6.87
CA GLN A 17 -34.20 -0.88 -5.74
C GLN A 17 -33.48 -0.18 -4.58
N VAL A 18 -32.22 -0.52 -4.34
CA VAL A 18 -31.38 0.15 -3.34
C VAL A 18 -31.17 1.62 -3.69
N ASP A 19 -30.89 1.91 -4.96
CA ASP A 19 -30.68 3.27 -5.46
C ASP A 19 -31.85 4.23 -5.17
N HIS A 20 -33.09 3.72 -5.14
CA HIS A 20 -34.29 4.56 -5.03
C HIS A 20 -34.53 5.15 -3.64
N PHE A 21 -34.01 4.54 -2.57
CA PHE A 21 -34.22 5.04 -1.21
C PHE A 21 -32.98 5.71 -0.57
N TYR A 22 -31.84 5.69 -1.26
CA TYR A 22 -30.70 6.55 -0.94
C TYR A 22 -30.90 7.90 -1.64
N ASP A 23 -31.12 8.96 -0.86
CA ASP A 23 -31.42 10.31 -1.35
C ASP A 23 -30.61 11.36 -0.57
N ASP A 24 -30.99 12.64 -0.69
CA ASP A 24 -30.33 13.72 0.05
C ASP A 24 -30.52 13.63 1.57
N ASN A 25 -31.51 12.89 2.07
CA ASN A 25 -31.72 12.69 3.51
C ASN A 25 -30.68 11.73 4.06
N PHE A 26 -30.28 10.73 3.29
CA PHE A 26 -29.21 9.83 3.70
C PHE A 26 -28.31 9.48 2.52
N PRO A 27 -27.21 10.22 2.32
CA PRO A 27 -26.25 9.97 1.24
C PRO A 27 -25.62 8.58 1.35
N MET A 28 -25.50 7.90 0.20
CA MET A 28 -24.93 6.55 0.12
C MET A 28 -23.47 6.48 0.59
N GLU A 29 -22.73 7.58 0.45
CA GLU A 29 -21.37 7.74 0.94
C GLU A 29 -21.27 7.52 2.45
N ILE A 30 -22.25 7.98 3.24
CA ILE A 30 -22.25 7.74 4.69
C ILE A 30 -22.23 6.25 4.98
N ARG A 31 -22.97 5.44 4.21
CA ARG A 31 -22.94 3.98 4.33
C ARG A 31 -21.62 3.40 3.83
N GLN A 32 -21.05 3.93 2.75
CA GLN A 32 -19.76 3.48 2.26
C GLN A 32 -18.64 3.62 3.29
N PHE A 33 -18.57 4.76 3.99
CA PHE A 33 -17.48 5.04 4.93
C PHE A 33 -17.75 4.53 6.34
N LEU A 34 -19.01 4.53 6.80
CA LEU A 34 -19.35 4.23 8.19
C LEU A 34 -20.19 2.94 8.35
N ALA A 35 -20.18 2.03 7.38
CA ALA A 35 -20.97 0.79 7.42
C ALA A 35 -20.84 0.03 8.75
N ASP A 36 -19.60 -0.28 9.16
CA ASP A 36 -19.33 -1.03 10.39
C ASP A 36 -19.84 -0.30 11.63
N TRP A 37 -19.64 1.01 11.72
CA TRP A 37 -20.09 1.79 12.88
C TRP A 37 -21.61 1.89 12.93
N ILE A 38 -22.25 2.21 11.81
CA ILE A 38 -23.72 2.38 11.69
C ILE A 38 -24.43 1.07 12.03
N GLU A 39 -23.95 -0.07 11.52
CA GLU A 39 -24.59 -1.37 11.74
C GLU A 39 -24.50 -1.86 13.19
N ASN A 40 -23.57 -1.31 13.98
CA ASN A 40 -23.41 -1.64 15.39
C ASN A 40 -24.25 -0.76 16.34
N GLN A 41 -25.00 0.23 15.82
CA GLN A 41 -25.88 1.06 16.64
C GLN A 41 -27.35 0.59 16.60
N ASP A 42 -28.09 0.80 17.68
CA ASP A 42 -29.52 0.51 17.76
C ASP A 42 -30.38 1.69 17.27
N TRP A 43 -30.48 1.82 15.94
CA TRP A 43 -31.27 2.87 15.30
C TRP A 43 -32.78 2.72 15.51
N ASP A 44 -33.28 1.50 15.73
CA ASP A 44 -34.72 1.27 15.97
C ASP A 44 -35.14 1.86 17.33
N THR A 45 -34.34 1.65 18.39
CA THR A 45 -34.58 2.30 19.68
C THR A 45 -34.34 3.81 19.60
N ALA A 46 -33.28 4.24 18.90
CA ALA A 46 -32.99 5.66 18.73
C ALA A 46 -34.10 6.42 18.00
N SER A 47 -34.78 5.79 17.03
CA SER A 47 -35.90 6.40 16.31
C SER A 47 -37.12 6.73 17.20
N ASN A 48 -37.17 6.16 18.41
CA ASN A 48 -38.24 6.38 19.39
C ASN A 48 -37.77 7.15 20.64
N SER A 49 -36.48 7.52 20.73
CA SER A 49 -35.87 8.14 21.91
C SER A 49 -35.03 9.35 21.51
N GLU A 50 -35.52 10.54 21.83
CA GLU A 50 -34.86 11.81 21.47
C GLU A 50 -33.45 11.92 22.09
N SER A 51 -33.27 11.46 23.33
CA SER A 51 -31.96 11.49 23.99
C SER A 51 -30.96 10.57 23.31
N MET A 52 -31.36 9.36 22.95
CA MET A 52 -30.51 8.41 22.23
C MET A 52 -30.20 8.90 20.80
N ALA A 53 -31.21 9.42 20.09
CA ALA A 53 -31.03 10.00 18.76
C ALA A 53 -30.04 11.18 18.76
N THR A 54 -30.11 12.04 19.77
CA THR A 54 -29.18 13.18 19.93
C THR A 54 -27.74 12.71 20.16
N VAL A 55 -27.54 11.70 21.01
CA VAL A 55 -26.22 11.11 21.24
C VAL A 55 -25.67 10.47 19.97
N LEU A 56 -26.48 9.68 19.26
CA LEU A 56 -26.05 9.04 18.01
C LEU A 56 -25.79 10.05 16.88
N PHE A 57 -26.53 11.15 16.83
CA PHE A 57 -26.26 12.24 15.89
C PHE A 57 -24.88 12.87 16.12
N HIS A 58 -24.56 13.22 17.36
CA HIS A 58 -23.23 13.76 17.68
C HIS A 58 -22.11 12.74 17.41
N ASN A 59 -22.35 11.47 17.72
CA ASN A 59 -21.39 10.41 17.42
C ASN A 59 -21.20 10.23 15.91
N LEU A 60 -22.26 10.30 15.11
CA LEU A 60 -22.18 10.22 13.64
C LEU A 60 -21.33 11.37 13.08
N LEU A 61 -21.56 12.60 13.55
CA LEU A 61 -20.76 13.77 13.13
C LEU A 61 -19.28 13.62 13.52
N SER A 62 -19.00 13.08 14.71
CA SER A 62 -17.65 12.80 15.19
C SER A 62 -16.96 11.74 14.32
N GLN A 63 -17.67 10.67 13.95
CA GLN A 63 -17.15 9.63 13.06
C GLN A 63 -16.87 10.16 11.65
N LEU A 64 -17.74 11.02 11.09
CA LEU A 64 -17.49 11.68 9.81
C LEU A 64 -16.27 12.61 9.87
N GLU A 65 -16.06 13.31 10.99
CA GLU A 65 -14.88 14.17 11.20
C GLU A 65 -13.58 13.38 11.30
N GLU A 66 -13.62 12.23 11.99
CA GLU A 66 -12.48 11.32 12.08
C GLU A 66 -12.10 10.78 10.70
N GLN A 67 -13.08 10.30 9.91
CA GLN A 67 -12.85 9.85 8.55
C GLN A 67 -12.30 10.98 7.65
N CYS A 68 -12.87 12.18 7.76
CA CYS A 68 -12.39 13.35 7.01
C CYS A 68 -10.93 13.70 7.33
N SER A 69 -10.51 13.54 8.58
CA SER A 69 -9.13 13.84 9.02
C SER A 69 -8.11 12.80 8.55
N GLN A 70 -8.55 11.55 8.38
CA GLN A 70 -7.71 10.45 7.92
C GLN A 70 -7.64 10.36 6.38
N GLU A 71 -8.60 10.96 5.67
CA GLU A 71 -8.74 10.84 4.22
C GLU A 71 -7.63 11.60 3.45
N LYS A 72 -6.87 10.84 2.66
CA LYS A 72 -5.77 11.34 1.84
C LYS A 72 -6.26 11.85 0.50
N MET A 73 -7.29 11.23 -0.07
CA MET A 73 -7.81 11.60 -1.39
C MET A 73 -8.57 12.93 -1.30
N PHE A 74 -8.11 13.94 -2.05
CA PHE A 74 -8.68 15.29 -2.01
C PHE A 74 -10.20 15.32 -2.25
N LEU A 75 -10.68 14.64 -3.29
CA LEU A 75 -12.11 14.60 -3.62
C LEU A 75 -12.94 13.92 -2.53
N GLN A 76 -12.48 12.79 -1.99
CA GLN A 76 -13.20 12.09 -0.93
C GLN A 76 -13.25 12.92 0.34
N ARG A 77 -12.16 13.61 0.69
CA ARG A 77 -12.12 14.55 1.80
C ARG A 77 -13.09 15.72 1.61
N HIS A 78 -13.12 16.34 0.43
CA HIS A 78 -14.09 17.40 0.09
C HIS A 78 -15.54 16.91 0.27
N ASN A 79 -15.86 15.73 -0.30
CA ASN A 79 -17.19 15.16 -0.21
C ASN A 79 -17.59 14.86 1.23
N LEU A 80 -16.70 14.30 2.04
CA LEU A 80 -16.95 14.04 3.46
C LEU A 80 -17.20 15.34 4.26
N LYS A 81 -16.44 16.41 4.01
CA LYS A 81 -16.70 17.72 4.63
C LYS A 81 -18.10 18.24 4.30
N ARG A 82 -18.48 18.19 3.02
CA ARG A 82 -19.81 18.63 2.57
C ARG A 82 -20.92 17.78 3.17
N ILE A 83 -20.79 16.46 3.14
CA ILE A 83 -21.75 15.53 3.73
C ILE A 83 -21.90 15.79 5.23
N LYS A 84 -20.79 15.98 5.96
CA LYS A 84 -20.82 16.32 7.39
C LYS A 84 -21.60 17.62 7.63
N GLN A 85 -21.27 18.68 6.90
CA GLN A 85 -21.91 19.98 7.04
C GLN A 85 -23.42 19.91 6.72
N GLN A 86 -23.80 19.26 5.62
CA GLN A 86 -25.20 19.08 5.23
C GLN A 86 -25.97 18.25 6.26
N THR A 87 -25.39 17.15 6.75
CA THR A 87 -25.99 16.30 7.77
C THR A 87 -26.19 17.08 9.07
N GLU A 88 -25.19 17.86 9.48
CA GLU A 88 -25.28 18.72 10.66
C GLU A 88 -26.42 19.73 10.52
N VAL A 89 -26.44 20.51 9.42
CA VAL A 89 -27.48 21.53 9.19
C VAL A 89 -28.87 20.90 9.12
N LYS A 90 -29.03 19.77 8.43
CA LYS A 90 -30.33 19.12 8.21
C LYS A 90 -30.92 18.55 9.50
N TYR A 91 -30.10 17.90 10.34
CA TYR A 91 -30.61 17.12 11.48
C TYR A 91 -30.39 17.76 12.84
N ARG A 92 -29.66 18.87 12.95
CA ARG A 92 -29.42 19.58 14.22
C ARG A 92 -30.70 19.92 14.98
N ALA A 93 -31.77 20.29 14.28
CA ALA A 93 -33.05 20.64 14.92
C ALA A 93 -33.91 19.42 15.25
N ASN A 94 -33.69 18.27 14.59
CA ASN A 94 -34.48 17.06 14.80
C ASN A 94 -33.63 15.78 14.58
N PRO A 95 -32.79 15.41 15.57
CA PRO A 95 -32.02 14.17 15.52
C PRO A 95 -32.88 12.91 15.46
N LEU A 96 -34.11 12.95 15.99
CA LEU A 96 -35.04 11.83 15.95
C LEU A 96 -35.42 11.45 14.51
N HIS A 97 -35.61 12.45 13.64
CA HIS A 97 -35.86 12.23 12.23
C HIS A 97 -34.68 11.53 11.54
N MET A 98 -33.43 11.90 11.85
CA MET A 98 -32.24 11.22 11.33
C MET A 98 -32.25 9.73 11.71
N ALA A 99 -32.49 9.40 12.98
CA ALA A 99 -32.52 8.02 13.44
C ALA A 99 -33.61 7.20 12.74
N GLY A 100 -34.78 7.81 12.49
CA GLY A 100 -35.85 7.20 11.70
C GLY A 100 -35.46 6.94 10.24
N VAL A 101 -34.78 7.88 9.58
CA VAL A 101 -34.27 7.71 8.21
C VAL A 101 -33.27 6.55 8.15
N ILE A 102 -32.27 6.53 9.03
CA ILE A 102 -31.24 5.49 9.05
C ILE A 102 -31.85 4.12 9.37
N SER A 103 -32.74 4.02 10.36
CA SER A 103 -33.46 2.77 10.69
C SER A 103 -34.25 2.25 9.48
N ASN A 104 -34.97 3.12 8.79
CA ASN A 104 -35.75 2.74 7.60
C ASN A 104 -34.84 2.26 6.46
N CYS A 105 -33.74 2.96 6.18
CA CYS A 105 -32.77 2.54 5.15
C CYS A 105 -32.20 1.14 5.47
N LEU A 106 -31.77 0.91 6.72
CA LEU A 106 -31.26 -0.40 7.15
C LEU A 106 -32.32 -1.50 7.05
N ARG A 107 -33.59 -1.18 7.31
CA ARG A 107 -34.70 -2.13 7.21
C ARG A 107 -35.00 -2.50 5.77
N GLU A 108 -35.05 -1.52 4.86
CA GLU A 108 -35.31 -1.75 3.44
C GLU A 108 -34.18 -2.54 2.77
N GLU A 109 -32.92 -2.26 3.11
CA GLU A 109 -31.80 -3.09 2.68
C GLU A 109 -31.94 -4.54 3.12
N ARG A 110 -32.25 -4.79 4.41
CA ARG A 110 -32.48 -6.15 4.91
C ARG A 110 -33.63 -6.83 4.16
N ARG A 111 -34.70 -6.09 3.84
CA ARG A 111 -35.83 -6.61 3.06
C ARG A 111 -35.39 -7.01 1.65
N ILE A 112 -34.56 -6.21 0.98
CA ILE A 112 -34.06 -6.50 -0.37
C ILE A 112 -33.10 -7.68 -0.35
N ILE A 113 -32.16 -7.73 0.60
CA ILE A 113 -31.23 -8.85 0.78
C ILE A 113 -32.03 -10.14 1.05
N ALA A 114 -33.01 -10.09 1.94
CA ALA A 114 -33.88 -11.24 2.20
C ALA A 114 -34.63 -11.66 0.94
N THR A 115 -35.13 -10.71 0.15
CA THR A 115 -35.83 -10.99 -1.11
C THR A 115 -34.90 -11.66 -2.13
N SER A 116 -33.65 -11.18 -2.27
CA SER A 116 -32.66 -11.85 -3.13
C SER A 116 -32.33 -13.24 -2.63
N CYS A 117 -32.21 -13.46 -1.32
CA CYS A 117 -31.95 -14.78 -0.75
C CYS A 117 -33.15 -15.74 -0.85
N MET A 118 -34.38 -15.25 -0.78
CA MET A 118 -35.59 -16.08 -0.91
C MET A 118 -35.84 -16.52 -2.36
N LEU A 119 -35.46 -15.67 -3.32
CA LEU A 119 -35.37 -16.05 -4.73
C LEU A 119 -34.17 -16.98 -4.99
N GLU A 120 -33.30 -17.17 -3.99
CA GLU A 120 -32.09 -18.00 -4.03
C GLU A 120 -32.05 -19.05 -2.89
N GLN A 121 -32.95 -20.05 -2.84
CA GLN A 121 -32.68 -21.30 -2.09
C GLN A 121 -33.32 -22.58 -2.71
N PRO A 122 -32.71 -23.78 -2.58
CA PRO A 122 -31.29 -24.09 -2.39
C PRO A 122 -30.73 -24.80 -3.65
N ASN A 123 -29.68 -24.25 -4.24
CA ASN A 123 -28.65 -25.11 -4.82
C ASN A 123 -27.40 -24.86 -3.99
N VAL A 124 -26.99 -25.90 -3.27
CA VAL A 124 -25.71 -25.99 -2.58
C VAL A 124 -24.63 -25.57 -3.58
N ASN A 125 -23.72 -24.69 -3.15
CA ASN A 125 -22.55 -24.13 -3.87
C ASN A 125 -22.70 -22.66 -4.28
N LYS A 126 -22.44 -21.75 -3.33
CA LYS A 126 -21.89 -20.41 -3.63
C LYS A 126 -20.73 -20.13 -2.67
N PHE A 127 -19.53 -20.48 -3.10
CA PHE A 127 -18.28 -19.80 -2.74
C PHE A 127 -17.97 -18.81 -3.88
N ASP A 128 -17.50 -17.61 -3.54
CA ASP A 128 -17.47 -16.43 -4.42
C ASP A 128 -16.77 -16.60 -5.80
N ASN A 129 -17.57 -16.42 -6.86
CA ASN A 129 -17.53 -15.38 -7.90
C ASN A 129 -16.21 -15.02 -8.64
N CYS A 130 -15.97 -15.73 -9.74
CA CYS A 130 -15.88 -15.20 -11.12
C CYS A 130 -15.62 -16.35 -12.12
N LEU A 131 -14.93 -17.42 -11.68
CA LEU A 131 -14.77 -18.68 -12.43
C LEU A 131 -15.95 -19.66 -12.27
N PHE A 132 -16.66 -19.58 -11.13
CA PHE A 132 -17.73 -20.53 -10.78
C PHE A 132 -18.97 -20.48 -11.67
N ARG A 133 -19.17 -19.39 -12.44
CA ARG A 133 -20.31 -19.32 -13.37
C ARG A 133 -20.21 -20.31 -14.53
N TYR A 134 -19.01 -20.82 -14.81
CA TYR A 134 -18.74 -21.77 -15.89
C TYR A 134 -18.46 -23.19 -15.40
N ILE A 135 -18.25 -23.39 -14.09
CA ILE A 135 -17.97 -24.69 -13.46
C ILE A 135 -19.25 -25.17 -12.78
N MET A 136 -19.81 -26.29 -13.25
CA MET A 136 -21.09 -26.86 -12.77
C MET A 136 -21.05 -27.36 -11.31
N GLY A 137 -19.91 -27.27 -10.62
CA GLY A 137 -19.74 -27.73 -9.26
C GLY A 137 -19.34 -29.20 -9.15
N PHE A 138 -19.84 -29.89 -8.11
CA PHE A 138 -19.62 -31.32 -7.88
C PHE A 138 -20.65 -32.13 -8.68
N VAL A 139 -20.27 -32.54 -9.89
CA VAL A 139 -21.09 -33.39 -10.76
C VAL A 139 -20.42 -34.76 -10.88
N SER A 140 -21.19 -35.84 -10.70
CA SER A 140 -20.66 -37.20 -10.84
C SER A 140 -20.32 -37.52 -12.30
N LYS A 141 -19.44 -38.51 -12.50
CA LYS A 141 -19.06 -39.00 -13.84
C LYS A 141 -20.26 -39.48 -14.66
N GLU A 142 -21.27 -40.03 -14.00
CA GLU A 142 -22.48 -40.54 -14.65
C GLU A 142 -23.38 -39.38 -15.09
N THR A 143 -23.55 -38.37 -14.25
CA THR A 143 -24.38 -37.19 -14.54
C THR A 143 -23.75 -36.32 -15.63
N GLU A 144 -22.44 -36.09 -15.62
CA GLU A 144 -21.77 -35.30 -16.68
C GLU A 144 -21.93 -35.97 -18.06
N ARG A 145 -21.82 -37.30 -18.11
CA ARG A 145 -21.99 -38.06 -19.37
C ARG A 145 -23.43 -38.03 -19.85
N ALA A 146 -24.40 -38.13 -18.95
CA ALA A 146 -25.82 -38.02 -19.30
C ALA A 146 -26.15 -36.64 -19.90
N LEU A 147 -25.59 -35.56 -19.34
CA LEU A 147 -25.82 -34.19 -19.81
C LEU A 147 -25.16 -33.88 -21.17
N LEU A 148 -24.03 -34.52 -21.45
CA LEU A 148 -23.28 -34.35 -22.70
C LEU A 148 -23.69 -35.32 -23.81
N LYS A 149 -24.38 -36.42 -23.49
CA LYS A 149 -24.72 -37.50 -24.44
C LYS A 149 -25.52 -37.04 -25.66
N GLU A 150 -26.39 -36.06 -25.48
CA GLU A 150 -27.28 -35.52 -26.53
C GLU A 150 -26.81 -34.15 -27.07
N LYS A 151 -25.56 -33.77 -26.80
CA LYS A 151 -24.99 -32.46 -27.18
C LYS A 151 -24.04 -32.58 -28.37
N GLU A 152 -23.82 -31.45 -29.04
CA GLU A 152 -22.99 -31.38 -30.25
C GLU A 152 -21.53 -31.76 -29.95
N PRO A 153 -20.84 -32.45 -30.88
CA PRO A 153 -19.42 -32.78 -30.73
C PRO A 153 -18.56 -31.54 -30.47
N GLY A 154 -17.72 -31.60 -29.45
CA GLY A 154 -16.92 -30.49 -28.95
C GLY A 154 -17.60 -29.64 -27.87
N THR A 155 -18.78 -30.03 -27.40
CA THR A 155 -19.38 -29.48 -26.19
C THR A 155 -18.65 -30.01 -24.97
N PHE A 156 -18.21 -29.12 -24.07
CA PHE A 156 -17.47 -29.47 -22.87
C PHE A 156 -18.13 -28.93 -21.59
N LEU A 157 -17.87 -29.61 -20.48
CA LEU A 157 -18.40 -29.32 -19.15
C LEU A 157 -17.25 -29.27 -18.15
N LEU A 158 -17.19 -28.20 -17.36
CA LEU A 158 -16.22 -28.02 -16.29
C LEU A 158 -16.83 -28.44 -14.94
N ARG A 159 -16.08 -29.17 -14.12
CA ARG A 159 -16.51 -29.60 -12.78
C ARG A 159 -15.36 -29.72 -11.78
N PHE A 160 -15.69 -29.79 -10.50
CA PHE A 160 -14.72 -30.19 -9.48
C PHE A 160 -14.45 -31.68 -9.54
N SER A 161 -13.18 -32.05 -9.37
CA SER A 161 -12.78 -33.43 -9.28
C SER A 161 -13.21 -34.03 -7.95
N GLU A 162 -13.84 -35.19 -8.01
CA GLU A 162 -14.12 -36.03 -6.82
C GLU A 162 -12.86 -36.76 -6.33
N SER A 163 -11.82 -36.84 -7.18
CA SER A 163 -10.61 -37.62 -6.92
C SER A 163 -9.46 -36.78 -6.36
N HIS A 164 -9.50 -35.46 -6.52
CA HIS A 164 -8.46 -34.54 -6.06
C HIS A 164 -9.11 -33.34 -5.36
N LEU A 165 -8.83 -33.16 -4.07
CA LEU A 165 -9.38 -32.07 -3.27
C LEU A 165 -8.99 -30.71 -3.88
N GLY A 166 -10.00 -29.91 -4.26
CA GLY A 166 -9.80 -28.60 -4.88
C GLY A 166 -9.32 -28.63 -6.34
N GLY A 167 -9.32 -29.78 -7.02
CA GLY A 167 -8.96 -29.90 -8.43
C GLY A 167 -10.13 -29.58 -9.37
N ILE A 168 -9.87 -28.89 -10.48
CA ILE A 168 -10.86 -28.60 -11.54
C ILE A 168 -10.56 -29.49 -12.74
N THR A 169 -11.57 -30.17 -13.29
CA THR A 169 -11.45 -31.00 -14.50
C THR A 169 -12.52 -30.61 -15.52
N PHE A 170 -12.34 -31.05 -16.76
CA PHE A 170 -13.36 -30.94 -17.79
C PHE A 170 -13.48 -32.20 -18.62
N THR A 171 -14.70 -32.42 -19.10
CA THR A 171 -15.07 -33.53 -19.97
C THR A 171 -15.71 -32.96 -21.22
N TRP A 172 -15.35 -33.47 -22.40
CA TRP A 172 -16.01 -33.12 -23.65
C TRP A 172 -16.53 -34.36 -24.38
N VAL A 173 -17.58 -34.13 -25.17
CA VAL A 173 -18.18 -35.15 -26.03
C VAL A 173 -17.56 -35.09 -27.43
N ASP A 174 -17.26 -36.26 -27.97
CA ASP A 174 -16.79 -36.45 -29.33
C ASP A 174 -17.60 -37.58 -29.99
N GLN A 175 -17.73 -37.53 -31.31
CA GLN A 175 -18.50 -38.54 -32.06
C GLN A 175 -17.58 -39.20 -33.09
N SER A 176 -17.41 -40.51 -32.95
CA SER A 176 -16.60 -41.30 -33.90
C SER A 176 -17.31 -41.40 -35.26
N GLU A 177 -16.56 -41.67 -36.33
CA GLU A 177 -17.09 -41.85 -37.70
C GLU A 177 -18.19 -42.93 -37.79
N ASN A 178 -18.23 -43.85 -36.80
CA ASN A 178 -19.24 -44.90 -36.69
C ASN A 178 -20.52 -44.49 -35.91
N GLY A 179 -20.66 -43.21 -35.52
CA GLY A 179 -21.81 -42.68 -34.78
C GLY A 179 -21.78 -42.93 -33.27
N GLU A 180 -20.75 -43.59 -32.74
CA GLU A 180 -20.58 -43.85 -31.30
C GLU A 180 -20.11 -42.59 -30.56
N VAL A 181 -20.79 -42.27 -29.45
CA VAL A 181 -20.50 -41.10 -28.60
C VAL A 181 -19.40 -41.45 -27.61
N LYS A 182 -18.27 -40.75 -27.70
CA LYS A 182 -17.11 -40.90 -26.81
C LYS A 182 -16.99 -39.71 -25.88
N PHE A 183 -16.66 -39.96 -24.61
CA PHE A 183 -16.41 -38.92 -23.62
C PHE A 183 -14.94 -38.94 -23.23
N ASN A 184 -14.27 -37.79 -23.36
CA ASN A 184 -12.87 -37.64 -22.95
C ASN A 184 -12.83 -36.70 -21.74
N SER A 185 -12.23 -37.17 -20.64
CA SER A 185 -12.06 -36.40 -19.40
C SER A 185 -10.58 -36.16 -19.13
N VAL A 186 -10.24 -34.94 -18.74
CA VAL A 186 -8.85 -34.56 -18.43
C VAL A 186 -8.52 -34.82 -16.96
N GLU A 187 -7.26 -35.09 -16.66
CA GLU A 187 -6.82 -35.10 -15.26
C GLU A 187 -7.08 -33.76 -14.57
N PRO A 188 -7.46 -33.75 -13.28
CA PRO A 188 -7.74 -32.52 -12.56
C PRO A 188 -6.55 -31.58 -12.48
N TYR A 189 -6.77 -30.32 -12.80
CA TYR A 189 -5.82 -29.23 -12.56
C TYR A 189 -5.91 -28.79 -11.11
N THR A 190 -4.79 -28.90 -10.38
CA THR A 190 -4.69 -28.45 -8.99
C THR A 190 -4.16 -27.01 -8.93
N LYS A 191 -4.25 -26.38 -7.75
CA LYS A 191 -3.74 -25.04 -7.48
C LYS A 191 -2.32 -24.82 -8.03
N SER A 192 -1.43 -25.80 -7.87
CA SER A 192 -0.03 -25.75 -8.34
C SER A 192 0.13 -25.64 -9.86
N ARG A 193 -0.80 -26.21 -10.65
CA ARG A 193 -0.76 -26.12 -12.13
C ARG A 193 -1.42 -24.84 -12.63
N LEU A 194 -2.45 -24.36 -11.93
CA LEU A 194 -3.20 -23.16 -12.28
C LEU A 194 -2.47 -21.86 -11.92
N THR A 195 -1.47 -21.89 -11.04
CA THR A 195 -0.58 -20.75 -10.77
C THR A 195 0.41 -20.49 -11.90
N ALA A 196 0.74 -21.50 -12.71
CA ALA A 196 1.70 -21.38 -13.81
C ALA A 196 1.07 -20.87 -15.11
N LEU A 197 -0.17 -21.29 -15.40
CA LEU A 197 -0.93 -20.85 -16.58
C LEU A 197 -2.39 -20.58 -16.18
N PRO A 198 -2.96 -19.43 -16.57
CA PRO A 198 -4.37 -19.15 -16.33
C PRO A 198 -5.27 -20.19 -16.99
N PHE A 199 -6.30 -20.62 -16.26
CA PHE A 199 -7.18 -21.69 -16.73
C PHE A 199 -7.89 -21.36 -18.05
N ALA A 200 -8.21 -20.07 -18.29
CA ALA A 200 -8.82 -19.63 -19.55
C ALA A 200 -7.89 -19.85 -20.75
N ASP A 201 -6.58 -19.62 -20.59
CA ASP A 201 -5.58 -19.88 -21.62
C ASP A 201 -5.40 -21.40 -21.85
N ILE A 202 -5.50 -22.22 -20.80
CA ILE A 202 -5.51 -23.69 -20.92
C ILE A 202 -6.67 -24.15 -21.80
N ILE A 203 -7.88 -23.61 -21.61
CA ILE A 203 -9.07 -23.95 -22.41
C ILE A 203 -8.95 -23.42 -23.85
N ARG A 204 -8.36 -22.23 -24.05
CA ARG A 204 -8.11 -21.64 -25.37
C ARG A 204 -7.11 -22.46 -26.19
N ASP A 205 -6.02 -22.88 -25.57
CA ASP A 205 -4.87 -23.49 -26.25
C ASP A 205 -4.84 -25.01 -26.13
N TYR A 206 -5.86 -25.63 -25.51
CA TYR A 206 -5.98 -27.08 -25.40
C TYR A 206 -5.96 -27.73 -26.79
N LYS A 207 -5.02 -28.64 -27.02
CA LYS A 207 -4.84 -29.32 -28.30
C LYS A 207 -4.77 -30.82 -28.10
N VAL A 208 -5.49 -31.56 -28.93
CA VAL A 208 -5.43 -33.02 -28.98
C VAL A 208 -4.91 -33.43 -30.35
N ILE A 209 -4.00 -34.41 -30.39
CA ILE A 209 -3.50 -34.97 -31.64
C ILE A 209 -4.56 -35.98 -32.11
N VAL A 210 -5.29 -35.63 -33.16
CA VAL A 210 -6.20 -36.54 -33.87
C VAL A 210 -5.40 -37.21 -35.01
N ASP A 211 -5.83 -38.40 -35.46
CA ASP A 211 -5.16 -39.33 -36.41
C ASP A 211 -4.60 -38.74 -37.74
N ARG A 212 -4.69 -37.43 -37.96
CA ARG A 212 -4.11 -36.68 -39.09
C ARG A 212 -2.90 -35.80 -38.74
N ASN A 213 -2.28 -35.95 -37.56
CA ASN A 213 -1.08 -35.19 -37.12
C ASN A 213 -1.24 -33.65 -37.06
N VAL A 214 -2.47 -33.11 -37.09
CA VAL A 214 -2.74 -31.68 -36.89
C VAL A 214 -3.31 -31.49 -35.49
N PRO A 215 -2.65 -30.72 -34.60
CA PRO A 215 -3.17 -30.41 -33.28
C PRO A 215 -4.36 -29.46 -33.38
N GLU A 216 -5.57 -29.95 -33.12
CA GLU A 216 -6.80 -29.15 -33.11
C GLU A 216 -7.35 -29.01 -31.68
N ASN A 217 -8.04 -27.89 -31.42
CA ASN A 217 -8.73 -27.69 -30.14
C ASN A 217 -10.13 -28.32 -30.22
N PRO A 218 -10.40 -29.42 -29.49
CA PRO A 218 -11.70 -30.09 -29.53
C PRO A 218 -12.81 -29.31 -28.81
N LEU A 219 -12.47 -28.28 -28.03
CA LEU A 219 -13.40 -27.52 -27.20
C LEU A 219 -14.01 -26.36 -28.01
N LYS A 220 -15.32 -26.42 -28.25
CA LYS A 220 -16.07 -25.44 -29.06
C LYS A 220 -17.16 -24.74 -28.26
N LEU A 221 -17.96 -25.50 -27.52
CA LEU A 221 -19.14 -25.00 -26.79
C LEU A 221 -19.02 -25.38 -25.31
N LEU A 222 -19.19 -24.43 -24.41
CA LEU A 222 -19.37 -24.70 -22.99
C LEU A 222 -20.85 -25.03 -22.73
N TYR A 223 -21.11 -26.13 -22.03
CA TYR A 223 -22.47 -26.49 -21.61
C TYR A 223 -23.14 -25.32 -20.84
N PRO A 224 -24.42 -24.96 -21.12
CA PRO A 224 -25.40 -25.71 -21.94
C PRO A 224 -25.46 -25.35 -23.44
N GLY A 225 -24.51 -24.56 -23.97
CA GLY A 225 -24.49 -24.14 -25.39
C GLY A 225 -23.85 -22.78 -25.63
N ILE A 226 -22.97 -22.33 -24.74
CA ILE A 226 -22.30 -21.03 -24.83
C ILE A 226 -21.02 -21.20 -25.66
N PRO A 227 -20.79 -20.42 -26.73
CA PRO A 227 -19.52 -20.42 -27.45
C PRO A 227 -18.32 -20.23 -26.50
N LYS A 228 -17.28 -21.04 -26.66
CA LYS A 228 -16.07 -20.99 -25.80
C LYS A 228 -15.50 -19.58 -25.67
N ASP A 229 -15.40 -18.86 -26.79
CA ASP A 229 -14.79 -17.52 -26.80
C ASP A 229 -15.73 -16.45 -26.22
N GLU A 230 -17.05 -16.67 -26.22
CA GLU A 230 -18.00 -15.82 -25.50
C GLU A 230 -17.89 -16.05 -23.98
N ALA A 231 -17.65 -17.30 -23.55
CA ALA A 231 -17.48 -17.66 -22.15
C ALA A 231 -16.14 -17.18 -21.56
N PHE A 232 -15.02 -17.41 -22.27
CA PHE A 232 -13.67 -17.20 -21.74
C PHE A 232 -12.90 -16.04 -22.39
N GLY A 233 -13.43 -15.42 -23.46
CA GLY A 233 -12.70 -14.42 -24.26
C GLY A 233 -12.17 -13.23 -23.46
N LYS A 234 -12.94 -12.73 -22.49
CA LYS A 234 -12.53 -11.63 -21.60
C LYS A 234 -11.39 -12.00 -20.63
N HIS A 235 -11.07 -13.28 -20.50
CA HIS A 235 -10.04 -13.81 -19.61
C HIS A 235 -8.81 -14.34 -20.37
N TYR A 236 -8.80 -14.24 -21.70
CA TYR A 236 -7.64 -14.59 -22.50
C TYR A 236 -6.54 -13.54 -22.32
N ASN A 237 -5.34 -13.98 -21.96
CA ASN A 237 -4.21 -13.06 -21.91
C ASN A 237 -3.87 -12.57 -23.32
N SER A 238 -3.75 -11.25 -23.45
CA SER A 238 -3.36 -10.58 -24.69
C SER A 238 -1.84 -10.54 -24.82
N GLN A 239 -1.22 -11.54 -25.44
CA GLN A 239 0.14 -11.39 -26.00
C GLN A 239 0.35 -12.25 -27.27
N PRO A 240 1.27 -11.83 -28.16
CA PRO A 240 1.03 -11.81 -29.60
C PRO A 240 1.53 -13.08 -30.30
N SER A 241 0.66 -13.71 -31.09
CA SER A 241 1.05 -14.70 -32.10
C SER A 241 0.86 -14.10 -33.49
N THR A 242 1.97 -13.55 -33.97
CA THR A 242 2.44 -13.48 -35.36
C THR A 242 1.45 -13.83 -36.49
N GLY A 243 1.19 -12.84 -37.34
CA GLY A 243 0.96 -13.07 -38.77
C GLY A 243 -0.44 -12.75 -39.30
N ALA A 244 -0.75 -11.48 -39.54
CA ALA A 244 -1.68 -11.09 -40.60
C ALA A 244 -1.44 -9.64 -41.03
N ARG A 245 -1.42 -9.45 -42.35
CA ARG A 245 -1.07 -8.24 -43.09
C ARG A 245 -1.93 -7.03 -42.69
N SER A 246 -1.29 -5.90 -42.41
CA SER A 246 -1.93 -4.60 -42.29
C SER A 246 -2.35 -4.07 -43.67
N SER A 247 -3.65 -3.91 -43.87
CA SER A 247 -4.21 -2.98 -44.86
C SER A 247 -4.58 -1.68 -44.13
N PRO A 248 -4.22 -0.49 -44.64
CA PRO A 248 -4.46 0.77 -43.96
C PRO A 248 -5.76 1.39 -44.44
N LEU A 249 -6.78 1.51 -43.59
CA LEU A 249 -7.81 2.54 -43.70
C LEU A 249 -8.60 2.60 -42.39
N ALA A 250 -8.84 3.83 -41.95
CA ALA A 250 -9.54 4.23 -40.73
C ALA A 250 -8.74 4.09 -39.42
N THR A 251 -7.92 5.10 -39.11
CA THR A 251 -8.04 5.84 -37.84
C THR A 251 -7.28 7.15 -38.00
N GLN A 252 -7.99 8.16 -38.51
CA GLN A 252 -7.67 9.54 -38.25
C GLN A 252 -8.42 9.92 -36.96
N ARG A 253 -7.89 9.48 -35.81
CA ARG A 253 -8.20 10.09 -34.51
C ARG A 253 -6.87 10.49 -33.91
N GLN A 254 -6.76 11.79 -33.68
CA GLN A 254 -5.56 12.50 -33.29
C GLN A 254 -4.87 11.84 -32.09
N CYS A 255 -3.62 11.47 -32.28
CA CYS A 255 -2.63 11.52 -31.22
C CYS A 255 -2.46 13.00 -30.82
N PHE A 256 -3.22 13.44 -29.82
CA PHE A 256 -2.82 14.60 -29.03
C PHE A 256 -1.89 14.12 -27.92
N TYR A 257 -0.69 14.67 -27.88
CA TYR A 257 0.19 14.62 -26.73
C TYR A 257 -0.63 14.92 -25.46
N SER A 258 -0.56 14.03 -24.47
CA SER A 258 -1.22 14.21 -23.16
C SER A 258 -0.63 15.46 -22.49
N LYS A 259 -1.34 16.58 -22.62
CA LYS A 259 -1.12 17.78 -21.82
C LYS A 259 -1.57 17.43 -20.40
N MET A 260 -0.74 17.68 -19.38
CA MET A 260 -1.20 17.58 -17.99
C MET A 260 -2.40 18.52 -17.80
N THR A 261 -3.51 18.00 -17.26
CA THR A 261 -4.70 18.80 -16.99
C THR A 261 -4.43 19.82 -15.88
N GLN A 262 -5.09 20.98 -15.94
CA GLN A 262 -5.08 21.99 -14.88
C GLN A 262 -5.49 21.37 -13.55
N TRP A 263 -6.48 20.46 -13.57
CA TRP A 263 -6.94 19.75 -12.39
C TRP A 263 -5.84 18.93 -11.72
N TYR A 264 -5.06 18.20 -12.50
CA TYR A 264 -3.96 17.39 -11.96
C TYR A 264 -2.91 18.30 -11.29
N GLN A 265 -2.62 19.47 -11.87
CA GLN A 265 -1.69 20.43 -11.30
C GLN A 265 -2.18 20.98 -9.96
N LEU A 266 -3.47 21.31 -9.84
CA LEU A 266 -4.08 21.78 -8.59
C LEU A 266 -3.95 20.74 -7.47
N GLN A 267 -4.15 19.45 -7.79
CA GLN A 267 -4.06 18.38 -6.81
C GLN A 267 -2.65 18.16 -6.24
N GLN A 268 -1.61 18.71 -6.88
CA GLN A 268 -0.23 18.66 -6.39
C GLN A 268 0.13 19.84 -5.47
N LEU A 269 -0.76 20.81 -5.28
CA LEU A 269 -0.48 21.98 -4.45
C LEU A 269 -0.49 21.65 -2.95
N GLU A 270 0.14 22.53 -2.16
CA GLU A 270 0.10 22.45 -0.70
C GLU A 270 -1.33 22.57 -0.15
N SER A 271 -1.56 22.03 1.05
CA SER A 271 -2.89 21.98 1.71
C SER A 271 -3.59 23.34 1.77
N LYS A 272 -2.84 24.43 2.00
CA LYS A 272 -3.38 25.80 2.07
C LYS A 272 -4.01 26.29 0.76
N TYR A 273 -3.54 25.81 -0.40
CA TYR A 273 -4.12 26.13 -1.70
C TYR A 273 -5.26 25.17 -2.03
N LEU A 274 -5.13 23.89 -1.64
CA LEU A 274 -6.22 22.92 -1.77
C LEU A 274 -7.47 23.34 -0.98
N GLU A 275 -7.31 23.98 0.18
CA GLU A 275 -8.43 24.57 0.94
C GLU A 275 -9.12 25.73 0.21
N GLN A 276 -8.39 26.49 -0.61
CA GLN A 276 -8.99 27.53 -1.46
C GLN A 276 -9.80 26.88 -2.59
N VAL A 277 -9.25 25.83 -3.22
CA VAL A 277 -9.96 25.07 -4.25
C VAL A 277 -11.21 24.39 -3.68
N ASP A 278 -11.13 23.86 -2.45
CA ASP A 278 -12.26 23.24 -1.71
C ASP A 278 -13.46 24.18 -1.58
N GLN A 279 -13.23 25.49 -1.43
CA GLN A 279 -14.26 26.52 -1.28
C GLN A 279 -14.90 26.96 -2.61
N LEU A 280 -14.31 26.60 -3.75
CA LEU A 280 -14.86 26.96 -5.08
C LEU A 280 -16.02 26.07 -5.51
N TYR A 281 -16.13 24.87 -4.91
CA TYR A 281 -17.09 23.85 -5.32
C TYR A 281 -18.17 23.66 -4.27
N ASP A 282 -19.43 23.69 -4.71
CA ASP A 282 -20.62 23.56 -3.88
C ASP A 282 -21.65 22.60 -4.51
N ASP A 283 -22.89 22.59 -3.99
CA ASP A 283 -23.97 21.77 -4.54
C ASP A 283 -24.42 22.21 -5.95
N SER A 284 -24.16 23.46 -6.33
CA SER A 284 -24.51 24.01 -7.63
C SER A 284 -23.65 23.40 -8.74
N PHE A 285 -22.35 23.23 -8.49
CA PHE A 285 -21.46 22.52 -9.40
C PHE A 285 -20.54 21.56 -8.64
N PRO A 286 -20.92 20.27 -8.55
CA PRO A 286 -20.18 19.27 -7.80
C PRO A 286 -18.74 19.04 -8.33
N MET A 287 -17.77 18.97 -7.41
CA MET A 287 -16.35 18.73 -7.71
C MET A 287 -16.11 17.39 -8.45
N GLU A 288 -17.01 16.42 -8.30
CA GLU A 288 -16.99 15.16 -9.01
C GLU A 288 -17.03 15.34 -10.53
N ILE A 289 -17.83 16.29 -11.03
CA ILE A 289 -17.89 16.60 -12.46
C ILE A 289 -16.52 17.13 -12.90
N ARG A 290 -15.94 18.05 -12.11
CA ARG A 290 -14.61 18.60 -12.36
C ARG A 290 -13.53 17.52 -12.40
N GLN A 291 -13.57 16.53 -11.51
CA GLN A 291 -12.65 15.40 -11.47
C GLN A 291 -12.80 14.50 -12.70
N TYR A 292 -13.99 13.94 -12.91
CA TYR A 292 -14.21 12.88 -13.90
C TYR A 292 -14.15 13.39 -15.33
N LEU A 293 -14.53 14.66 -15.56
CA LEU A 293 -14.57 15.28 -16.87
C LEU A 293 -13.53 16.39 -17.03
N SER A 294 -12.48 16.41 -16.19
CA SER A 294 -11.45 17.46 -16.18
C SER A 294 -10.90 17.80 -17.57
N GLN A 295 -10.47 16.79 -18.31
CA GLN A 295 -9.92 16.97 -19.66
C GLN A 295 -10.94 17.54 -20.64
N TRP A 296 -12.20 17.08 -20.57
CA TRP A 296 -13.24 17.57 -21.46
C TRP A 296 -13.62 19.01 -21.12
N ILE A 297 -13.83 19.31 -19.84
CA ILE A 297 -14.15 20.66 -19.34
C ILE A 297 -13.08 21.66 -19.76
N GLU A 298 -11.81 21.35 -19.53
CA GLU A 298 -10.68 22.24 -19.87
C GLU A 298 -10.49 22.45 -21.38
N SER A 299 -11.08 21.59 -22.22
CA SER A 299 -11.01 21.72 -23.67
C SER A 299 -12.11 22.61 -24.28
N GLN A 300 -13.12 23.00 -23.50
CA GLN A 300 -14.23 23.83 -23.98
C GLN A 300 -13.99 25.32 -23.71
N ASP A 301 -14.52 26.16 -24.61
CA ASP A 301 -14.53 27.62 -24.44
C ASP A 301 -15.76 28.06 -23.64
N TRP A 302 -15.63 28.03 -22.31
CA TRP A 302 -16.70 28.43 -21.40
C TRP A 302 -16.94 29.94 -21.35
N GLU A 303 -15.95 30.76 -21.75
CA GLU A 303 -16.12 32.22 -21.81
C GLU A 303 -17.05 32.61 -22.95
N LEU A 304 -16.91 31.98 -24.11
CA LEU A 304 -17.86 32.15 -25.22
C LEU A 304 -19.23 31.55 -24.86
N ALA A 305 -19.28 30.37 -24.24
CA ALA A 305 -20.54 29.74 -23.83
C ALA A 305 -21.31 30.59 -22.82
N ALA A 306 -20.63 31.28 -21.90
CA ALA A 306 -21.25 32.18 -20.93
C ALA A 306 -21.91 33.43 -21.54
N THR A 307 -21.69 33.72 -22.82
CA THR A 307 -22.27 34.88 -23.52
C THR A 307 -23.22 34.51 -24.65
N ASN A 308 -23.32 33.21 -24.98
CA ASN A 308 -24.12 32.72 -26.10
C ASN A 308 -25.02 31.56 -25.67
N ASP A 309 -26.31 31.85 -25.58
CA ASP A 309 -27.38 30.92 -25.18
C ASP A 309 -27.38 29.59 -25.95
N SER A 310 -27.23 29.65 -27.28
CA SER A 310 -27.24 28.46 -28.13
C SER A 310 -26.03 27.56 -27.89
N LEU A 311 -24.87 28.17 -27.65
CA LEU A 311 -23.64 27.44 -27.33
C LEU A 311 -23.67 26.88 -25.90
N ALA A 312 -24.22 27.63 -24.94
CA ALA A 312 -24.44 27.18 -23.58
C ALA A 312 -25.34 25.94 -23.54
N THR A 313 -26.46 25.98 -24.27
CA THR A 313 -27.41 24.86 -24.39
C THR A 313 -26.75 23.63 -25.03
N LEU A 314 -25.97 23.83 -26.11
CA LEU A 314 -25.22 22.75 -26.75
C LEU A 314 -24.22 22.12 -25.75
N ARG A 315 -23.44 22.95 -25.05
CA ARG A 315 -22.44 22.47 -24.08
C ARG A 315 -23.06 21.78 -22.87
N PHE A 316 -24.24 22.22 -22.44
CA PHE A 316 -25.01 21.53 -21.41
C PHE A 316 -25.39 20.12 -21.84
N HIS A 317 -25.94 19.94 -23.04
CA HIS A 317 -26.25 18.60 -23.55
C HIS A 317 -25.00 17.74 -23.80
N ASP A 318 -23.89 18.34 -24.27
CA ASP A 318 -22.62 17.64 -24.40
C ASP A 318 -22.13 17.14 -23.03
N LEU A 319 -22.22 17.96 -21.97
CA LEU A 319 -21.86 17.59 -20.61
C LEU A 319 -22.70 16.41 -20.10
N LEU A 320 -24.03 16.44 -20.33
CA LEU A 320 -24.91 15.32 -19.97
C LEU A 320 -24.52 14.02 -20.71
N SER A 321 -24.14 14.12 -21.99
CA SER A 321 -23.63 12.99 -22.76
C SER A 321 -22.31 12.45 -22.21
N GLN A 322 -21.40 13.33 -21.77
CA GLN A 322 -20.15 12.90 -21.13
C GLN A 322 -20.41 12.17 -19.80
N LEU A 323 -21.43 12.58 -19.04
CA LEU A 323 -21.84 11.87 -17.82
C LEU A 323 -22.43 10.49 -18.12
N ASP A 324 -23.17 10.33 -19.23
CA ASP A 324 -23.69 9.02 -19.66
C ASP A 324 -22.56 8.05 -20.08
N ASP A 325 -21.53 8.57 -20.73
CA ASP A 325 -20.32 7.80 -21.05
C ASP A 325 -19.58 7.36 -19.78
N GLN A 326 -19.46 8.24 -18.78
CA GLN A 326 -18.86 7.88 -17.48
C GLN A 326 -19.71 6.86 -16.70
N TYR A 327 -21.03 7.02 -16.70
CA TYR A 327 -21.95 6.05 -16.11
C TYR A 327 -21.73 4.65 -16.69
N SER A 328 -21.67 4.55 -18.02
CA SER A 328 -21.45 3.28 -18.73
C SER A 328 -20.10 2.63 -18.35
N ARG A 329 -19.04 3.43 -18.13
CA ARG A 329 -17.74 2.93 -17.64
C ARG A 329 -17.85 2.36 -16.23
N PHE A 330 -18.51 3.08 -15.31
CA PHE A 330 -18.69 2.58 -13.94
C PHE A 330 -19.60 1.35 -13.84
N THR A 331 -20.53 1.17 -14.79
CA THR A 331 -21.29 -0.08 -14.92
C THR A 331 -20.38 -1.26 -15.26
N LEU A 332 -19.39 -1.08 -16.15
CA LEU A 332 -18.42 -2.14 -16.49
C LEU A 332 -17.51 -2.51 -15.30
N GLU A 333 -17.18 -1.52 -14.45
CA GLU A 333 -16.37 -1.70 -13.25
C GLU A 333 -17.16 -2.26 -12.05
N ASN A 334 -18.48 -2.46 -12.19
CA ASN A 334 -19.40 -2.82 -11.11
C ASN A 334 -19.32 -1.87 -9.90
N ASN A 335 -19.01 -0.59 -10.13
CA ASN A 335 -18.88 0.39 -9.06
C ASN A 335 -20.24 1.02 -8.75
N PHE A 336 -21.02 0.39 -7.88
CA PHE A 336 -22.39 0.80 -7.55
C PHE A 336 -22.47 2.23 -7.00
N LEU A 337 -21.55 2.62 -6.12
CA LEU A 337 -21.51 3.97 -5.55
C LEU A 337 -21.30 5.02 -6.63
N MET A 338 -20.33 4.82 -7.52
CA MET A 338 -20.06 5.80 -8.58
C MET A 338 -21.22 5.89 -9.60
N GLN A 339 -21.92 4.79 -9.86
CA GLN A 339 -23.13 4.78 -10.67
C GLN A 339 -24.27 5.58 -10.03
N HIS A 340 -24.50 5.43 -8.72
CA HIS A 340 -25.45 6.24 -7.97
C HIS A 340 -25.09 7.74 -8.06
N ASN A 341 -23.82 8.08 -7.79
CA ASN A 341 -23.36 9.45 -7.75
C ASN A 341 -23.50 10.15 -9.12
N ILE A 342 -23.11 9.50 -10.21
CA ILE A 342 -23.26 10.09 -11.55
C ILE A 342 -24.73 10.32 -11.91
N ARG A 343 -25.64 9.39 -11.57
CA ARG A 343 -27.08 9.58 -11.80
C ARG A 343 -27.63 10.75 -10.99
N LYS A 344 -27.25 10.85 -9.71
CA LYS A 344 -27.64 11.96 -8.84
C LYS A 344 -27.14 13.30 -9.38
N ILE A 345 -25.86 13.39 -9.73
CA ILE A 345 -25.24 14.58 -10.32
C ILE A 345 -25.98 14.99 -11.61
N LYS A 346 -26.23 14.04 -12.52
CA LYS A 346 -26.93 14.30 -13.77
C LYS A 346 -28.33 14.89 -13.53
N ARG A 347 -29.12 14.28 -12.63
CA ARG A 347 -30.45 14.78 -12.27
C ARG A 347 -30.39 16.19 -11.67
N ASN A 348 -29.43 16.44 -10.78
CA ASN A 348 -29.25 17.76 -10.16
C ASN A 348 -28.91 18.83 -11.20
N LEU A 349 -27.97 18.55 -12.12
CA LEU A 349 -27.65 19.47 -13.21
C LEU A 349 -28.86 19.77 -14.09
N GLN A 350 -29.68 18.76 -14.39
CA GLN A 350 -30.92 18.95 -15.16
C GLN A 350 -31.92 19.84 -14.42
N VAL A 351 -32.15 19.61 -13.14
CA VAL A 351 -33.08 20.43 -12.35
C VAL A 351 -32.60 21.89 -12.23
N HIS A 352 -31.29 22.11 -12.10
CA HIS A 352 -30.75 23.45 -11.85
C HIS A 352 -30.42 24.28 -13.10
N PHE A 353 -30.04 23.64 -14.22
CA PHE A 353 -29.49 24.36 -15.38
C PHE A 353 -30.18 24.07 -16.70
N GLN A 354 -31.16 23.17 -16.76
CA GLN A 354 -31.85 22.88 -18.02
C GLN A 354 -32.62 24.09 -18.57
N GLU A 355 -33.16 24.94 -17.67
CA GLU A 355 -33.87 26.17 -18.05
C GLU A 355 -32.94 27.38 -18.25
N ASP A 356 -31.74 27.37 -17.64
CA ASP A 356 -30.72 28.41 -17.81
C ASP A 356 -29.29 27.82 -17.95
N PRO A 357 -28.94 27.30 -19.14
CA PRO A 357 -27.61 26.75 -19.40
C PRO A 357 -26.49 27.80 -19.34
N ILE A 358 -26.81 29.08 -19.50
CA ILE A 358 -25.82 30.18 -19.44
C ILE A 358 -25.28 30.29 -18.01
N GLN A 359 -26.15 30.17 -17.00
CA GLN A 359 -25.73 30.15 -15.60
C GLN A 359 -24.69 29.05 -15.32
N MET A 360 -24.90 27.84 -15.84
CA MET A 360 -23.91 26.76 -15.74
C MET A 360 -22.58 27.15 -16.37
N ALA A 361 -22.60 27.68 -17.61
CA ALA A 361 -21.39 28.09 -18.31
C ALA A 361 -20.62 29.20 -17.55
N MET A 362 -21.34 30.16 -16.95
CA MET A 362 -20.76 31.19 -16.08
C MET A 362 -20.08 30.60 -14.85
N ILE A 363 -20.72 29.63 -14.18
CA ILE A 363 -20.15 28.96 -13.00
C ILE A 363 -18.87 28.22 -13.39
N ILE A 364 -18.90 27.38 -14.42
CA ILE A 364 -17.72 26.61 -14.86
C ILE A 364 -16.58 27.56 -15.28
N CYS A 365 -16.89 28.62 -16.03
CA CYS A 365 -15.90 29.64 -16.42
C CYS A 365 -15.27 30.32 -15.20
N SER A 366 -16.09 30.70 -14.21
CA SER A 366 -15.61 31.32 -12.97
C SER A 366 -14.72 30.36 -12.18
N CYS A 367 -15.14 29.11 -11.99
CA CYS A 367 -14.35 28.09 -11.30
C CYS A 367 -12.97 27.89 -11.95
N LEU A 368 -12.91 27.74 -13.28
CA LEU A 368 -11.64 27.56 -14.00
C LEU A 368 -10.71 28.78 -13.88
N LYS A 369 -11.26 30.00 -13.89
CA LYS A 369 -10.49 31.24 -13.70
C LYS A 369 -9.96 31.37 -12.28
N GLU A 370 -10.74 31.02 -11.26
CA GLU A 370 -10.28 31.04 -9.86
C GLU A 370 -9.25 29.93 -9.56
N GLU A 371 -9.41 28.76 -10.18
CA GLU A 371 -8.40 27.70 -10.16
C GLU A 371 -7.06 28.17 -10.75
N GLU A 372 -7.09 28.85 -11.90
CA GLU A 372 -5.88 29.39 -12.54
C GLU A 372 -5.20 30.43 -11.65
N LYS A 373 -5.97 31.34 -11.04
CA LYS A 373 -5.45 32.30 -10.05
C LYS A 373 -4.78 31.59 -8.88
N THR A 374 -5.37 30.50 -8.38
CA THR A 374 -4.80 29.71 -7.28
C THR A 374 -3.46 29.08 -7.67
N LEU A 375 -3.36 28.52 -8.88
CA LEU A 375 -2.10 28.01 -9.41
C LEU A 375 -1.04 29.11 -9.56
N ASP A 376 -1.42 30.29 -10.04
CA ASP A 376 -0.49 31.40 -10.22
C ASP A 376 -0.01 31.96 -8.89
N MET A 377 -0.86 32.00 -7.86
CA MET A 377 -0.47 32.35 -6.50
C MET A 377 0.52 31.34 -5.93
N ALA A 378 0.32 30.04 -6.15
CA ALA A 378 1.26 29.01 -5.71
C ALA A 378 2.62 29.11 -6.42
N LYS A 379 2.62 29.29 -7.74
CA LYS A 379 3.86 29.46 -8.52
C LYS A 379 4.65 30.70 -8.10
N LYS A 380 3.96 31.81 -7.80
CA LYS A 380 4.61 33.04 -7.29
C LYS A 380 5.22 32.83 -5.91
N ALA A 381 4.50 32.13 -5.02
CA ALA A 381 5.02 31.79 -3.70
C ALA A 381 6.27 30.90 -3.78
N ASP A 382 6.32 29.95 -4.73
CA ASP A 382 7.50 29.13 -4.98
C ASP A 382 8.68 29.95 -5.55
N GLN A 383 8.41 30.92 -6.43
CA GLN A 383 9.44 31.83 -6.97
C GLN A 383 10.04 32.75 -5.90
N ASP A 384 9.21 33.28 -4.99
CA ASP A 384 9.67 34.11 -3.87
C ASP A 384 10.45 33.27 -2.82
N ASN A 385 10.26 31.95 -2.80
CA ASN A 385 10.94 31.02 -1.88
C ASN A 385 12.34 30.58 -2.37
N ILE A 386 12.73 30.89 -3.61
CA ILE A 386 14.08 30.60 -4.15
C ILE A 386 15.18 31.39 -3.39
N GLY A 387 14.80 32.40 -2.59
CA GLY A 387 15.69 33.14 -1.70
C GLY A 387 15.99 32.50 -0.33
N SER A 388 15.32 31.41 0.07
CA SER A 388 15.53 30.81 1.40
C SER A 388 15.90 29.33 1.33
N THR A 389 17.19 29.07 1.55
CA THR A 389 17.85 27.74 1.55
C THR A 389 17.28 26.75 2.58
N GLN A 390 16.32 27.15 3.41
CA GLN A 390 15.73 26.29 4.45
C GLN A 390 14.64 25.33 3.94
N ASN A 391 13.91 25.68 2.88
CA ASN A 391 12.75 24.89 2.44
C ASN A 391 13.11 23.70 1.53
N THR A 392 14.17 23.81 0.73
CA THR A 392 14.65 22.69 -0.12
C THR A 392 15.10 21.49 0.71
N ALA A 393 15.77 21.73 1.84
CA ALA A 393 16.24 20.68 2.74
C ALA A 393 15.08 19.94 3.45
N MET A 394 13.96 20.62 3.72
CA MET A 394 12.79 20.00 4.36
C MET A 394 12.00 19.13 3.37
N VAL A 395 11.90 19.54 2.10
CA VAL A 395 11.26 18.75 1.04
C VAL A 395 12.09 17.52 0.66
N GLU A 396 13.42 17.64 0.61
CA GLU A 396 14.31 16.49 0.41
C GLU A 396 14.22 15.49 1.57
N LYS A 397 14.23 15.98 2.82
CA LYS A 397 14.03 15.13 4.01
C LYS A 397 12.67 14.42 4.02
N GLN A 398 11.59 15.09 3.61
CA GLN A 398 10.27 14.47 3.54
C GLN A 398 10.22 13.38 2.47
N LYS A 399 10.82 13.61 1.30
CA LYS A 399 10.93 12.59 0.24
C LYS A 399 11.76 11.38 0.67
N GLU A 400 12.82 11.58 1.44
CA GLU A 400 13.64 10.50 2.00
C GLU A 400 12.88 9.69 3.05
N LEU A 401 12.13 10.35 3.93
CA LEU A 401 11.25 9.68 4.88
C LEU A 401 10.19 8.85 4.16
N ASP A 402 9.54 9.42 3.15
CA ASP A 402 8.50 8.73 2.37
C ASP A 402 9.07 7.56 1.56
N TYR A 403 10.31 7.68 1.07
CA TYR A 403 11.02 6.58 0.42
C TYR A 403 11.36 5.47 1.44
N SER A 404 11.89 5.83 2.60
CA SER A 404 12.26 4.87 3.65
C SER A 404 11.04 4.16 4.23
N VAL A 405 9.92 4.86 4.43
CA VAL A 405 8.66 4.27 4.90
C VAL A 405 8.11 3.30 3.85
N ARG A 406 8.21 3.65 2.56
CA ARG A 406 7.78 2.78 1.46
C ARG A 406 8.67 1.54 1.33
N ASP A 407 9.98 1.72 1.47
CA ASP A 407 10.95 0.62 1.48
C ASP A 407 10.68 -0.34 2.64
N ILE A 408 10.53 0.18 3.86
CA ILE A 408 10.17 -0.61 5.04
C ILE A 408 8.85 -1.34 4.81
N LYS A 409 7.82 -0.67 4.29
CA LYS A 409 6.52 -1.30 3.99
C LYS A 409 6.64 -2.45 2.98
N ASN A 410 7.39 -2.24 1.90
CA ASN A 410 7.61 -3.29 0.89
C ASN A 410 8.35 -4.48 1.48
N ARG A 411 9.35 -4.21 2.34
CA ARG A 411 10.11 -5.25 3.04
C ARG A 411 9.25 -6.00 4.06
N VAL A 412 8.37 -5.32 4.82
CA VAL A 412 7.36 -5.99 5.68
C VAL A 412 6.53 -6.95 4.85
N GLN A 413 6.00 -6.48 3.72
CA GLN A 413 5.12 -7.28 2.88
C GLN A 413 5.85 -8.48 2.27
N GLU A 414 7.12 -8.31 1.91
CA GLU A 414 7.98 -9.40 1.42
C GLU A 414 8.29 -10.41 2.54
N THR A 415 8.63 -9.95 3.75
CA THR A 415 8.81 -10.83 4.92
C THR A 415 7.52 -11.60 5.24
N GLU A 416 6.36 -10.93 5.23
CA GLU A 416 5.05 -11.59 5.48
C GLU A 416 4.77 -12.69 4.46
N GLN A 417 5.07 -12.45 3.17
CA GLN A 417 4.93 -13.46 2.11
C GLN A 417 5.91 -14.63 2.30
N ARG A 418 7.14 -14.36 2.73
CA ARG A 418 8.14 -15.40 3.03
C ARG A 418 7.76 -16.23 4.26
N ILE A 419 7.27 -15.60 5.33
CA ILE A 419 6.77 -16.27 6.53
C ILE A 419 5.61 -17.18 6.16
N LYS A 420 4.64 -16.68 5.39
CA LYS A 420 3.51 -17.49 4.92
C LYS A 420 3.96 -18.68 4.08
N SER A 421 4.94 -18.49 3.21
CA SER A 421 5.51 -19.58 2.40
C SER A 421 6.25 -20.61 3.24
N LEU A 422 6.88 -20.17 4.34
CA LEU A 422 7.52 -21.06 5.32
C LEU A 422 6.50 -21.85 6.13
N GLU A 423 5.41 -21.23 6.56
CA GLU A 423 4.29 -21.88 7.25
C GLU A 423 3.66 -22.95 6.36
N ASP A 424 3.35 -22.61 5.10
CA ASP A 424 2.80 -23.55 4.13
C ASP A 424 3.73 -24.76 3.90
N LEU A 425 5.04 -24.52 3.74
CA LEU A 425 6.03 -25.58 3.54
C LEU A 425 6.21 -26.45 4.79
N GLN A 426 6.09 -25.85 5.98
CA GLN A 426 6.17 -26.54 7.26
C GLN A 426 4.95 -27.44 7.47
N ASP A 427 3.75 -26.94 7.17
CA ASP A 427 2.50 -27.70 7.23
C ASP A 427 2.51 -28.86 6.22
N GLU A 428 3.04 -28.65 5.01
CA GLU A 428 3.18 -29.71 4.01
C GLU A 428 4.15 -30.81 4.45
N HIS A 429 5.31 -30.42 5.01
CA HIS A 429 6.27 -31.37 5.58
C HIS A 429 5.63 -32.16 6.74
N ASP A 430 4.95 -31.48 7.67
CA ASP A 430 4.27 -32.11 8.80
C ASP A 430 3.18 -33.09 8.36
N PHE A 431 2.38 -32.70 7.37
CA PHE A 431 1.31 -33.53 6.81
C PHE A 431 1.88 -34.80 6.17
N LYS A 432 2.91 -34.68 5.32
CA LYS A 432 3.53 -35.83 4.66
C LYS A 432 4.25 -36.75 5.65
N TYR A 433 4.92 -36.18 6.65
CA TYR A 433 5.60 -36.95 7.69
C TYR A 433 4.62 -37.76 8.55
N LYS A 434 3.52 -37.12 9.00
CA LYS A 434 2.46 -37.79 9.78
C LYS A 434 1.73 -38.84 8.94
N THR A 435 1.50 -38.57 7.65
CA THR A 435 0.86 -39.54 6.74
C THR A 435 1.75 -40.77 6.53
N LEU A 436 3.06 -40.59 6.35
CA LEU A 436 4.00 -41.72 6.26
C LEU A 436 4.05 -42.55 7.56
N GLN A 437 4.11 -41.90 8.73
CA GLN A 437 4.08 -42.61 10.03
C GLN A 437 2.78 -43.40 10.25
N SER A 438 1.63 -42.84 9.88
CA SER A 438 0.34 -43.53 10.03
C SER A 438 0.22 -44.79 9.15
N ARG A 439 0.98 -44.84 8.04
CA ARG A 439 0.97 -45.95 7.08
C ARG A 439 1.84 -47.14 7.49
N GLU A 440 2.78 -46.96 8.42
CA GLU A 440 3.55 -48.07 9.01
C GLU A 440 2.68 -49.03 9.85
N HIS A 441 1.50 -48.58 10.30
CA HIS A 441 0.56 -49.37 11.08
C HIS A 441 -0.57 -50.04 10.28
N GLU A 442 -0.67 -49.78 8.96
CA GLU A 442 -1.67 -50.39 8.09
C GLU A 442 -1.03 -51.21 6.96
N SER A 443 -1.42 -52.48 6.84
CA SER A 443 -0.96 -53.38 5.78
C SER A 443 -1.45 -52.90 4.40
N SER A 444 -0.69 -52.04 3.74
CA SER A 444 -0.99 -51.52 2.40
C SER A 444 0.11 -51.84 1.39
N GLY A 445 -0.30 -52.29 0.19
CA GLY A 445 0.54 -52.85 -0.87
C GLY A 445 1.40 -51.86 -1.65
N THR A 446 2.02 -50.87 -1.00
CA THR A 446 2.99 -49.98 -1.66
C THR A 446 4.39 -50.58 -1.61
N THR A 447 5.17 -50.38 -2.68
CA THR A 447 6.47 -51.02 -2.80
C THR A 447 7.50 -50.35 -1.88
N PRO A 448 8.46 -51.08 -1.27
CA PRO A 448 9.50 -50.49 -0.42
C PRO A 448 10.35 -49.40 -1.09
N ILE A 449 10.34 -49.35 -2.43
CA ILE A 449 11.05 -48.37 -3.25
C ILE A 449 10.29 -47.03 -3.27
N GLU A 450 8.95 -47.06 -3.29
CA GLU A 450 8.11 -45.87 -3.23
C GLU A 450 8.20 -45.21 -1.85
N ILE A 451 8.20 -46.01 -0.78
CA ILE A 451 8.38 -45.52 0.60
C ILE A 451 9.75 -44.82 0.75
N ARG A 452 10.84 -45.43 0.26
CA ARG A 452 12.17 -44.76 0.27
C ARG A 452 12.20 -43.48 -0.55
N ARG A 453 11.48 -43.40 -1.67
CA ARG A 453 11.38 -42.17 -2.46
C ARG A 453 10.65 -41.08 -1.69
N GLU A 454 9.54 -41.41 -1.03
CA GLU A 454 8.78 -40.49 -0.19
C GLU A 454 9.62 -40.00 1.01
N GLU A 455 10.39 -40.88 1.67
CA GLU A 455 11.33 -40.51 2.74
C GLU A 455 12.41 -39.51 2.28
N ILE A 456 12.99 -39.73 1.10
CA ILE A 456 13.99 -38.81 0.51
C ILE A 456 13.36 -37.45 0.21
N ILE A 457 12.12 -37.42 -0.30
CA ILE A 457 11.39 -36.18 -0.57
C ILE A 457 11.15 -35.41 0.73
N ILE A 458 10.68 -36.07 1.79
CA ILE A 458 10.48 -35.42 3.10
C ILE A 458 11.80 -34.88 3.66
N ARG A 459 12.88 -35.65 3.53
CA ARG A 459 14.20 -35.23 4.02
C ARG A 459 14.75 -34.02 3.27
N ASN A 460 14.50 -33.93 1.96
CA ASN A 460 14.84 -32.75 1.16
C ASN A 460 13.98 -31.53 1.55
N MET A 461 12.68 -31.73 1.81
CA MET A 461 11.80 -30.67 2.31
C MET A 461 12.26 -30.14 3.67
N PHE A 462 12.76 -31.01 4.56
CA PHE A 462 13.35 -30.60 5.84
C PHE A 462 14.61 -29.74 5.67
N ILE A 463 15.50 -30.10 4.74
CA ILE A 463 16.70 -29.31 4.43
C ILE A 463 16.32 -27.94 3.86
N GLU A 464 15.37 -27.90 2.92
CA GLU A 464 14.87 -26.66 2.32
C GLU A 464 14.20 -25.75 3.37
N LEU A 465 13.40 -26.33 4.27
CA LEU A 465 12.83 -25.62 5.41
C LEU A 465 13.91 -25.02 6.31
N ASN A 466 14.98 -25.76 6.57
CA ASN A 466 16.05 -25.29 7.45
C ASN A 466 16.87 -24.16 6.80
N MET A 467 17.16 -24.26 5.50
CA MET A 467 17.83 -23.19 4.74
C MET A 467 16.98 -21.91 4.71
N LYS A 468 15.68 -22.02 4.40
CA LYS A 468 14.76 -20.87 4.40
C LYS A 468 14.59 -20.27 5.81
N ARG A 469 14.65 -21.09 6.87
CA ARG A 469 14.64 -20.60 8.26
C ARG A 469 15.90 -19.80 8.59
N GLU A 470 17.08 -20.22 8.15
CA GLU A 470 18.33 -19.47 8.33
C GLU A 470 18.30 -18.11 7.62
N GLU A 471 17.73 -18.02 6.41
CA GLU A 471 17.54 -16.73 5.71
C GLU A 471 16.60 -15.78 6.49
N ASN A 472 15.52 -16.31 7.08
CA ASN A 472 14.60 -15.53 7.91
C ASN A 472 15.21 -15.08 9.26
N VAL A 473 16.28 -15.73 9.74
CA VAL A 473 17.00 -15.30 10.95
C VAL A 473 17.76 -13.98 10.70
N ASN A 474 18.33 -13.80 9.51
CA ASN A 474 18.94 -12.51 9.12
C ASN A 474 17.89 -11.40 9.00
N GLU A 475 16.68 -11.72 8.54
CA GLU A 475 15.56 -10.77 8.44
C GLU A 475 14.98 -10.43 9.83
N LYS A 476 14.91 -11.39 10.77
CA LYS A 476 14.66 -11.11 12.19
C LYS A 476 15.70 -10.17 12.80
N SER A 477 16.97 -10.30 12.41
CA SER A 477 18.02 -9.38 12.86
C SER A 477 17.78 -7.95 12.39
N PHE A 478 17.26 -7.77 11.16
CA PHE A 478 16.87 -6.47 10.64
C PHE A 478 15.67 -5.86 11.41
N TRP A 479 14.64 -6.66 11.73
CA TRP A 479 13.49 -6.18 12.48
C TRP A 479 13.85 -5.78 13.92
N LEU A 480 14.65 -6.60 14.60
CA LEU A 480 15.18 -6.27 15.93
C LEU A 480 16.04 -5.00 15.89
N TRP A 481 16.78 -4.80 14.81
CA TRP A 481 17.57 -3.58 14.59
C TRP A 481 16.69 -2.33 14.46
N ILE A 482 15.65 -2.37 13.61
CA ILE A 482 14.68 -1.25 13.48
C ILE A 482 13.91 -1.02 14.77
N GLU A 483 13.47 -2.08 15.45
CA GLU A 483 12.80 -1.98 16.75
C GLU A 483 13.71 -1.30 17.79
N GLY A 484 14.99 -1.68 17.84
CA GLY A 484 15.99 -1.04 18.68
C GLY A 484 16.17 0.45 18.37
N ILE A 485 16.20 0.82 17.09
CA ILE A 485 16.25 2.24 16.67
C ILE A 485 14.98 2.99 17.11
N LEU A 486 13.79 2.41 16.89
CA LEU A 486 12.53 3.03 17.29
C LEU A 486 12.43 3.21 18.80
N GLU A 487 12.92 2.23 19.58
CA GLU A 487 13.00 2.34 21.04
C GLU A 487 13.97 3.47 21.45
N LEU A 488 15.14 3.56 20.79
CA LEU A 488 16.14 4.60 21.02
C LEU A 488 15.56 6.00 20.76
N ILE A 489 14.83 6.16 19.65
CA ILE A 489 14.14 7.41 19.30
C ILE A 489 13.12 7.76 20.38
N LYS A 490 12.20 6.85 20.68
CA LYS A 490 11.10 7.10 21.63
C LYS A 490 11.59 7.50 23.02
N ARG A 491 12.68 6.90 23.50
CA ARG A 491 13.17 7.10 24.87
C ARG A 491 14.17 8.26 25.00
N HIS A 492 15.09 8.43 24.05
CA HIS A 492 16.25 9.31 24.22
C HIS A 492 16.36 10.42 23.17
N LEU A 493 15.79 10.26 21.98
CA LEU A 493 16.03 11.17 20.84
C LEU A 493 14.76 11.82 20.28
N LEU A 494 13.60 11.66 20.95
CA LEU A 494 12.29 12.06 20.41
C LEU A 494 12.24 13.53 19.99
N ALA A 495 12.76 14.43 20.83
CA ALA A 495 12.75 15.86 20.53
C ALA A 495 13.69 16.23 19.37
N LEU A 496 14.88 15.60 19.31
CA LEU A 496 15.85 15.81 18.23
C LEU A 496 15.36 15.25 16.89
N TRP A 497 14.61 14.14 16.95
CA TRP A 497 14.00 13.50 15.80
C TRP A 497 12.84 14.34 15.23
N ASN A 498 11.93 14.79 16.10
CA ASN A 498 10.78 15.61 15.69
C ASN A 498 11.20 16.95 15.08
N ASP A 499 12.31 17.52 15.55
CA ASP A 499 12.88 18.76 15.02
C ASP A 499 13.73 18.56 13.76
N GLY A 500 13.84 17.32 13.27
CA GLY A 500 14.58 16.99 12.05
C GLY A 500 16.09 17.23 12.16
N CYS A 501 16.65 17.24 13.36
CA CYS A 501 18.10 17.36 13.58
C CYS A 501 18.86 16.08 13.23
N ILE A 502 18.17 14.92 13.22
CA ILE A 502 18.73 13.61 12.90
C ILE A 502 18.39 13.24 11.45
N MET A 503 19.38 12.87 10.63
CA MET A 503 19.13 12.35 9.28
C MET A 503 18.78 10.86 9.32
N GLY A 504 19.36 10.11 10.25
CA GLY A 504 18.91 8.76 10.59
C GLY A 504 19.41 7.71 9.61
N PHE A 505 18.69 7.50 8.50
CA PHE A 505 18.95 6.38 7.58
C PHE A 505 19.75 6.85 6.36
N VAL A 506 21.07 6.70 6.43
CA VAL A 506 22.00 7.14 5.38
C VAL A 506 23.11 6.11 5.24
N SER A 507 23.35 5.65 4.01
CA SER A 507 24.45 4.71 3.73
C SER A 507 25.81 5.38 3.88
N LYS A 508 26.85 4.58 4.10
CA LYS A 508 28.24 5.07 4.23
C LYS A 508 28.75 5.78 2.97
N GLU A 509 28.27 5.38 1.80
CA GLU A 509 28.64 6.01 0.53
C GLU A 509 27.96 7.38 0.39
N ARG A 510 26.68 7.45 0.79
CA ARG A 510 25.87 8.66 0.66
C ARG A 510 26.23 9.72 1.71
N GLU A 511 26.55 9.31 2.94
CA GLU A 511 27.03 10.25 3.97
C GLU A 511 28.33 10.93 3.51
N ARG A 512 29.24 10.16 2.88
CA ARG A 512 30.49 10.70 2.33
C ARG A 512 30.19 11.67 1.21
N ALA A 513 29.29 11.34 0.30
CA ALA A 513 28.89 12.24 -0.77
C ALA A 513 28.27 13.55 -0.27
N LEU A 514 27.46 13.50 0.79
CA LEU A 514 26.79 14.67 1.40
C LEU A 514 27.77 15.57 2.16
N LEU A 515 28.78 14.97 2.79
CA LEU A 515 29.84 15.69 3.50
C LEU A 515 30.99 16.12 2.57
N ASN A 516 31.12 15.51 1.39
CA ASN A 516 32.11 15.89 0.39
C ASN A 516 31.80 17.31 -0.13
N ASN A 517 32.82 18.16 -0.22
CA ASN A 517 32.71 19.59 -0.54
C ASN A 517 31.94 20.46 0.49
N LYS A 518 31.79 20.00 1.74
CA LYS A 518 31.25 20.81 2.85
C LYS A 518 32.38 21.38 3.72
N ARG A 519 32.04 22.38 4.54
CA ARG A 519 33.01 23.06 5.40
C ARG A 519 33.58 22.10 6.44
N PRO A 520 34.87 22.21 6.81
CA PRO A 520 35.44 21.44 7.90
C PRO A 520 34.67 21.66 9.21
N GLY A 521 34.41 20.57 9.93
CA GLY A 521 33.57 20.56 11.13
C GLY A 521 32.07 20.44 10.87
N THR A 522 31.65 20.26 9.61
CA THR A 522 30.28 19.84 9.29
C THR A 522 30.08 18.36 9.64
N PHE A 523 29.03 18.06 10.40
CA PHE A 523 28.70 16.72 10.87
C PHE A 523 27.26 16.31 10.56
N LEU A 524 27.05 15.00 10.54
CA LEU A 524 25.78 14.35 10.24
C LEU A 524 25.46 13.29 11.30
N LEU A 525 24.18 13.20 11.69
CA LEU A 525 23.69 12.19 12.63
C LEU A 525 22.99 11.05 11.89
N ARG A 526 23.43 9.80 12.12
CA ARG A 526 22.83 8.60 11.52
C ARG A 526 22.69 7.44 12.52
N PHE A 527 21.81 6.50 12.23
CA PHE A 527 21.73 5.25 12.97
C PHE A 527 22.80 4.28 12.50
N SER A 528 23.33 3.50 13.44
CA SER A 528 24.33 2.48 13.14
C SER A 528 23.66 1.23 12.59
N GLU A 529 24.05 0.82 11.39
CA GLU A 529 23.62 -0.43 10.75
C GLU A 529 24.26 -1.67 11.40
N SER A 530 25.34 -1.50 12.17
CA SER A 530 26.14 -2.61 12.73
C SER A 530 25.71 -3.01 14.15
N SER A 531 24.87 -2.23 14.82
CA SER A 531 24.45 -2.50 16.21
C SER A 531 23.05 -3.07 16.27
N ARG A 532 22.92 -4.36 16.64
CA ARG A 532 21.62 -5.06 16.74
C ARG A 532 20.63 -4.42 17.72
N GLU A 533 21.11 -3.74 18.76
CA GLU A 533 20.29 -3.11 19.79
C GLU A 533 19.82 -1.68 19.43
N GLY A 534 20.21 -1.18 18.25
CA GLY A 534 19.94 0.19 17.82
C GLY A 534 20.88 1.19 18.50
N ALA A 535 21.63 1.94 17.68
CA ALA A 535 22.57 2.93 18.17
C ALA A 535 22.61 4.15 17.24
N ILE A 536 22.94 5.31 17.78
CA ILE A 536 23.15 6.55 17.01
C ILE A 536 24.63 6.89 16.95
N THR A 537 25.12 7.29 15.79
CA THR A 537 26.48 7.77 15.60
C THR A 537 26.45 9.09 14.83
N PHE A 538 27.57 9.78 14.82
CA PHE A 538 27.77 10.95 14.02
C PHE A 538 29.10 10.88 13.26
N THR A 539 29.05 11.38 12.02
CA THR A 539 30.18 11.44 11.10
C THR A 539 30.48 12.91 10.82
N TRP A 540 31.75 13.31 10.83
CA TRP A 540 32.17 14.67 10.51
C TRP A 540 33.34 14.68 9.51
N VAL A 541 33.48 15.81 8.81
CA VAL A 541 34.57 16.02 7.85
C VAL A 541 35.61 17.01 8.40
N GLU A 542 36.88 16.64 8.29
CA GLU A 542 38.03 17.50 8.56
C GLU A 542 38.89 17.62 7.31
N MET A 543 39.62 18.72 7.18
CA MET A 543 40.57 18.91 6.09
C MET A 543 41.95 18.55 6.60
N SER A 544 42.58 17.55 5.96
CA SER A 544 43.95 17.19 6.29
C SER A 544 44.94 18.27 5.83
N HIS A 545 46.20 18.15 6.26
CA HIS A 545 47.29 19.02 5.78
C HIS A 545 47.51 19.00 4.25
N ASN A 546 46.91 18.03 3.54
CA ASN A 546 47.02 17.86 2.09
C ASN A 546 45.77 18.33 1.31
N ASP A 547 44.86 19.11 1.93
CA ASP A 547 43.59 19.56 1.33
C ASP A 547 42.62 18.42 0.93
N GLU A 548 42.86 17.18 1.35
CA GLU A 548 41.91 16.08 1.19
C GLU A 548 40.93 15.99 2.36
N PRO A 549 39.62 15.78 2.11
CA PRO A 549 38.61 15.62 3.14
C PRO A 549 38.75 14.25 3.84
N GLN A 550 39.03 14.28 5.14
CA GLN A 550 39.01 13.10 6.00
C GLN A 550 37.65 12.98 6.71
N PHE A 551 37.09 11.78 6.69
CA PHE A 551 35.81 11.47 7.34
C PHE A 551 36.07 10.68 8.62
N HIS A 552 35.62 11.21 9.74
CA HIS A 552 35.71 10.55 11.04
C HIS A 552 34.30 10.20 11.53
N ALA A 553 34.15 9.03 12.13
CA ALA A 553 32.89 8.58 12.73
C ALA A 553 33.16 8.03 14.13
N VAL A 554 32.27 8.34 15.08
CA VAL A 554 32.39 7.85 16.46
C VAL A 554 31.80 6.45 16.59
N GLU A 555 32.30 5.70 17.56
CA GLU A 555 31.66 4.46 17.98
C GLU A 555 30.16 4.72 18.30
N PRO A 556 29.24 3.86 17.83
CA PRO A 556 27.82 4.12 18.00
C PRO A 556 27.37 4.15 19.46
N TYR A 557 26.67 5.22 19.84
CA TYR A 557 26.06 5.36 21.15
C TYR A 557 24.77 4.56 21.24
N THR A 558 24.76 3.61 22.15
CA THR A 558 23.63 2.75 22.50
C THR A 558 22.80 3.38 23.63
N LYS A 559 21.66 2.76 23.94
CA LYS A 559 20.83 3.10 25.09
C LYS A 559 21.62 3.18 26.41
N LYS A 560 22.69 2.39 26.56
CA LYS A 560 23.53 2.39 27.78
C LYS A 560 24.21 3.75 27.97
N GLU A 561 24.93 4.27 26.97
CA GLU A 561 25.54 5.59 27.09
C GLU A 561 24.50 6.71 27.17
N LEU A 562 23.42 6.64 26.37
CA LEU A 562 22.38 7.67 26.34
C LEU A 562 21.55 7.77 27.62
N SER A 563 21.60 6.74 28.47
CA SER A 563 21.01 6.76 29.81
C SER A 563 21.90 7.44 30.85
N ALA A 564 23.21 7.50 30.62
CA ALA A 564 24.16 8.15 31.51
C ALA A 564 24.34 9.63 31.19
N VAL A 565 24.39 9.99 29.89
CA VAL A 565 24.54 11.37 29.41
C VAL A 565 23.56 11.60 28.26
N SER A 566 22.90 12.76 28.25
CA SER A 566 21.99 13.11 27.17
C SER A 566 22.76 13.25 25.84
N PHE A 567 22.18 12.79 24.73
CA PHE A 567 22.83 12.90 23.42
C PHE A 567 23.22 14.35 23.02
N PRO A 568 22.38 15.37 23.29
CA PRO A 568 22.78 16.78 23.11
C PRO A 568 24.01 17.19 23.94
N ASP A 569 24.11 16.73 25.18
CA ASP A 569 25.25 17.04 26.04
C ASP A 569 26.51 16.30 25.57
N ILE A 570 26.38 15.10 25.01
CA ILE A 570 27.48 14.39 24.32
C ILE A 570 27.97 15.26 23.17
N ILE A 571 27.08 15.74 22.27
CA ILE A 571 27.47 16.62 21.14
C ILE A 571 28.14 17.92 21.61
N ARG A 572 27.65 18.50 22.72
CA ARG A 572 28.19 19.74 23.31
C ARG A 572 29.60 19.54 23.86
N ASN A 573 29.78 18.48 24.63
CA ASN A 573 30.99 18.25 25.43
C ASN A 573 31.99 17.30 24.74
N TYR A 574 31.68 16.80 23.54
CA TYR A 574 32.57 15.95 22.77
C TYR A 574 33.90 16.65 22.50
N LYS A 575 35.01 15.99 22.81
CA LYS A 575 36.36 16.48 22.56
C LYS A 575 37.19 15.36 21.95
N VAL A 576 37.93 15.70 20.90
CA VAL A 576 38.95 14.83 20.33
C VAL A 576 40.31 15.45 20.52
N MET A 577 41.34 14.61 20.67
CA MET A 577 42.71 15.08 20.68
C MET A 577 43.09 15.46 19.24
N ALA A 578 43.15 16.76 18.94
CA ALA A 578 43.66 17.24 17.66
C ALA A 578 45.16 16.94 17.55
N ALA A 579 45.72 17.00 16.33
CA ALA A 579 47.14 16.77 16.04
C ALA A 579 48.12 17.64 16.88
N GLU A 580 47.61 18.70 17.54
CA GLU A 580 48.36 19.62 18.40
C GLU A 580 48.20 19.35 19.92
N ASN A 581 47.62 18.21 20.33
CA ASN A 581 47.37 17.85 21.75
C ASN A 581 46.45 18.83 22.52
N ILE A 582 45.68 19.66 21.82
CA ILE A 582 44.65 20.51 22.41
C ILE A 582 43.29 19.79 22.24
N PRO A 583 42.54 19.54 23.32
CA PRO A 583 41.25 18.86 23.22
C PRO A 583 40.19 19.83 22.70
N GLU A 584 39.90 19.75 21.41
CA GLU A 584 38.91 20.61 20.74
C GLU A 584 37.66 19.81 20.35
N ASN A 585 36.52 20.50 20.25
CA ASN A 585 35.29 19.90 19.75
C ASN A 585 35.26 20.05 18.22
N PRO A 586 35.37 18.95 17.45
CA PRO A 586 35.43 19.01 15.99
C PRO A 586 34.06 19.32 15.37
N LEU A 587 32.98 19.22 16.15
CA LEU A 587 31.60 19.43 15.71
C LEU A 587 31.24 20.92 15.75
N ARG A 588 31.10 21.53 14.57
CA ARG A 588 30.80 22.97 14.43
C ARG A 588 29.47 23.23 13.74
N PHE A 589 29.16 22.50 12.67
CA PHE A 589 27.96 22.71 11.86
C PHE A 589 27.21 21.38 11.64
N LEU A 590 25.90 21.35 11.89
CA LEU A 590 25.04 20.25 11.49
C LEU A 590 24.63 20.43 10.02
N HIS A 591 24.69 19.36 9.24
CA HIS A 591 24.24 19.37 7.84
C HIS A 591 22.79 19.90 7.70
N PRO A 592 22.49 20.83 6.75
CA PRO A 592 23.39 21.27 5.67
C PRO A 592 24.40 22.35 6.05
N ASP A 593 24.07 23.34 6.90
CA ASP A 593 24.98 24.42 7.34
C ASP A 593 24.46 25.12 8.62
N ILE A 594 23.96 24.35 9.59
CA ILE A 594 23.33 24.87 10.82
C ILE A 594 24.36 24.91 11.95
N PRO A 595 24.64 26.04 12.62
CA PRO A 595 25.55 26.06 13.76
C PRO A 595 25.10 25.11 14.87
N LYS A 596 26.04 24.36 15.46
CA LYS A 596 25.77 23.34 16.49
C LYS A 596 24.86 23.85 17.62
N ASP A 597 25.17 25.01 18.19
CA ASP A 597 24.41 25.58 19.30
C ASP A 597 23.02 26.07 18.88
N ASN A 598 22.81 26.41 17.60
CA ASN A 598 21.48 26.75 17.07
C ASN A 598 20.62 25.50 16.92
N ALA A 599 21.22 24.36 16.55
CA ALA A 599 20.49 23.10 16.38
C ALA A 599 20.17 22.45 17.74
N PHE A 600 21.14 22.37 18.65
CA PHE A 600 21.04 21.59 19.89
C PHE A 600 20.94 22.44 21.16
N GLY A 601 21.10 23.76 21.09
CA GLY A 601 21.17 24.65 22.26
C GLY A 601 19.94 24.59 23.18
N LYS A 602 18.75 24.41 22.60
CA LYS A 602 17.49 24.23 23.34
C LYS A 602 17.43 22.92 24.14
N TYR A 603 18.33 21.98 23.85
CA TYR A 603 18.39 20.65 24.45
C TYR A 603 19.57 20.46 25.41
N TYR A 604 20.41 21.48 25.58
CA TYR A 604 21.52 21.40 26.53
C TYR A 604 21.03 21.45 27.96
N SER A 605 21.59 20.58 28.80
CA SER A 605 21.35 20.63 30.24
C SER A 605 21.83 21.98 30.79
N ARG A 606 20.96 22.68 31.51
CA ARG A 606 21.32 23.94 32.18
C ARG A 606 22.26 23.63 33.36
N PRO A 607 23.34 24.41 33.55
CA PRO A 607 24.11 24.33 34.78
C PRO A 607 23.19 24.63 35.97
N THR A 608 23.15 23.75 36.97
CA THR A 608 22.47 24.03 38.23
C THR A 608 23.23 25.16 38.92
N GLU A 609 22.71 26.39 38.88
CA GLU A 609 23.23 27.51 39.66
C GLU A 609 22.96 27.28 41.17
N PRO A 610 23.90 27.64 42.05
CA PRO A 610 23.71 27.54 43.49
C PRO A 610 22.68 28.56 43.95
N SER A 611 21.61 28.11 44.60
CA SER A 611 20.60 28.94 45.24
C SER A 611 21.26 29.94 46.21
N GLU A 612 21.02 31.23 46.01
CA GLU A 612 21.36 32.28 46.98
C GLU A 612 20.63 32.04 48.32
N PRO A 613 21.26 32.40 49.46
CA PRO A 613 20.75 32.06 50.78
C PRO A 613 19.65 33.04 51.19
N MET A 614 18.45 32.53 51.44
CA MET A 614 17.47 33.23 52.27
C MET A 614 17.58 32.67 53.70
N ASP A 615 17.92 33.55 54.62
CA ASP A 615 18.12 33.30 56.04
C ASP A 615 16.99 32.47 56.65
N VAL A 616 17.34 31.30 57.19
CA VAL A 616 16.76 30.78 58.42
C VAL A 616 17.76 29.85 59.10
N ASP A 617 17.91 30.10 60.39
CA ASP A 617 18.79 29.42 61.32
C ASP A 617 18.76 27.89 61.23
N ASN A 618 19.97 27.37 61.43
CA ASN A 618 20.31 26.15 62.15
C ASN A 618 20.36 24.80 61.43
N ASP A 619 21.56 24.22 61.58
CA ASP A 619 21.90 22.80 61.67
C ASP A 619 22.09 21.93 60.40
N LYS A 620 23.39 21.77 60.10
CA LYS A 620 24.14 20.50 59.88
C LYS A 620 24.63 20.16 58.46
N ARG A 621 25.96 20.30 58.36
CA ARG A 621 26.95 19.49 57.62
C ARG A 621 27.00 19.61 56.10
N SER A 622 27.96 20.43 55.67
CA SER A 622 28.62 20.39 54.36
C SER A 622 29.12 18.98 54.03
N ASN A 623 28.48 18.31 53.07
CA ASN A 623 29.01 17.10 52.47
C ASN A 623 29.95 17.52 51.32
N GLY A 624 31.26 17.43 51.56
CA GLY A 624 32.32 17.79 50.63
C GLY A 624 32.49 16.80 49.47
N TYR A 625 31.55 16.80 48.52
CA TYR A 625 31.70 16.06 47.26
C TYR A 625 31.94 17.03 46.10
N MET A 626 33.03 16.81 45.36
CA MET A 626 33.33 17.54 44.12
C MET A 626 32.34 17.13 43.03
N ARG A 627 31.77 18.12 42.33
CA ARG A 627 30.88 17.91 41.19
C ARG A 627 31.69 17.29 40.03
N THR A 628 31.38 16.04 39.67
CA THR A 628 32.01 15.33 38.55
C THR A 628 31.09 15.38 37.34
N GLU A 629 31.57 15.90 36.21
CA GLU A 629 30.90 15.81 34.91
C GLU A 629 31.61 14.76 34.05
N LEU A 630 30.84 13.83 33.47
CA LEU A 630 31.36 12.81 32.56
C LEU A 630 31.59 13.45 31.18
N ILE A 631 32.82 13.36 30.67
CA ILE A 631 33.20 13.88 29.35
C ILE A 631 33.58 12.70 28.46
N SER A 632 32.90 12.54 27.33
CA SER A 632 33.26 11.54 26.31
C SER A 632 34.46 12.04 25.50
N ILE A 633 35.58 11.32 25.59
CA ILE A 633 36.81 11.60 24.84
C ILE A 633 37.10 10.39 23.95
N SER A 634 37.34 10.62 22.66
CA SER A 634 37.78 9.58 21.72
C SER A 634 39.24 9.84 21.32
N GLU A 635 40.09 8.82 21.46
CA GLU A 635 41.44 8.83 20.88
C GLU A 635 41.32 8.57 19.37
N VAL A 636 41.82 9.50 18.55
CA VAL A 636 41.88 9.32 17.10
C VAL A 636 43.00 8.33 16.81
N LEU A 637 42.69 7.05 16.76
CA LEU A 637 43.58 6.05 16.19
C LEU A 637 43.69 6.34 14.69
N GLN A 638 44.85 6.86 14.28
CA GLN A 638 45.25 6.85 12.88
C GLN A 638 45.11 5.41 12.36
N SER A 639 44.49 5.28 11.18
CA SER A 639 44.36 4.02 10.44
C SER A 639 45.62 3.15 10.56
N PRO A 640 45.51 1.83 10.86
CA PRO A 640 46.66 0.96 10.99
C PRO A 640 47.23 0.65 9.59
N GLU A 641 48.05 1.55 9.06
CA GLU A 641 48.95 1.25 7.93
C GLU A 641 50.29 0.64 8.40
N ASN A 642 50.47 0.37 9.69
CA ASN A 642 51.63 -0.35 10.19
C ASN A 642 51.20 -1.65 10.86
N LEU A 643 51.26 -2.74 10.08
CA LEU A 643 51.26 -4.11 10.59
C LEU A 643 52.36 -4.23 11.66
N CYS A 644 51.98 -4.39 12.93
CA CYS A 644 52.88 -5.00 13.91
C CYS A 644 52.95 -6.50 13.58
N PRO A 645 54.11 -7.07 13.20
CA PRO A 645 54.24 -8.51 13.08
C PRO A 645 54.05 -9.13 14.48
N MET A 646 53.29 -10.23 14.54
CA MET A 646 53.12 -11.04 15.76
C MET A 646 54.48 -11.37 16.39
N SER A 647 54.51 -11.48 17.72
CA SER A 647 55.69 -11.95 18.43
C SER A 647 56.13 -13.33 17.90
N PRO A 648 57.43 -13.61 17.76
CA PRO A 648 57.93 -14.94 17.38
C PRO A 648 57.39 -16.07 18.27
N ASP A 649 57.09 -15.77 19.53
CA ASP A 649 56.56 -16.72 20.50
C ASP A 649 55.08 -17.08 20.22
N GLU A 650 54.30 -16.13 19.70
CA GLU A 650 52.89 -16.34 19.33
C GLU A 650 52.76 -17.07 17.97
N TYR A 651 53.68 -16.78 17.03
CA TYR A 651 53.75 -17.49 15.75
C TYR A 651 54.16 -18.96 15.92
N GLY A 652 55.03 -19.25 16.89
CA GLY A 652 55.45 -20.61 17.23
C GLY A 652 54.36 -21.48 17.82
N GLU A 653 53.40 -20.90 18.55
CA GLU A 653 52.24 -21.64 19.07
C GLU A 653 51.21 -21.94 17.98
N LEU A 654 50.96 -21.01 17.06
CA LEU A 654 50.02 -21.21 15.94
C LEU A 654 50.48 -22.32 14.97
N GLN A 655 51.80 -22.47 14.76
CA GLN A 655 52.36 -23.55 13.94
C GLN A 655 52.20 -24.96 14.54
N ARG A 656 51.87 -25.07 15.84
CA ARG A 656 51.61 -26.36 16.50
C ARG A 656 50.16 -26.82 16.38
N PHE A 657 49.23 -25.91 16.11
CA PHE A 657 47.79 -26.20 16.06
C PHE A 657 47.22 -26.27 14.64
N ILE A 658 47.92 -25.76 13.63
CA ILE A 658 47.39 -25.65 12.26
C ILE A 658 48.30 -26.41 11.28
N ASN A 659 47.70 -27.29 10.49
CA ASN A 659 48.39 -28.11 9.50
C ASN A 659 48.89 -27.21 8.35
N PRO A 660 50.15 -27.32 7.84
CA PRO A 660 50.73 -26.38 6.87
C PRO A 660 49.96 -26.25 5.53
N ALA A 661 49.06 -27.19 5.24
CA ALA A 661 48.22 -27.16 4.05
C ALA A 661 47.05 -26.15 4.13
N GLU A 662 46.59 -25.76 5.33
CA GLU A 662 45.45 -24.86 5.49
C GLU A 662 45.84 -23.37 5.41
N ILE A 663 47.11 -23.05 5.68
CA ILE A 663 47.63 -21.67 5.63
C ILE A 663 47.72 -21.16 4.18
N ASN A 664 48.02 -22.02 3.21
CA ASN A 664 48.13 -21.62 1.80
C ASN A 664 46.79 -21.35 1.11
N THR A 665 45.67 -21.86 1.65
CA THR A 665 44.35 -21.68 1.05
C THR A 665 43.76 -20.29 1.34
N VAL A 666 44.08 -19.72 2.51
CA VAL A 666 43.58 -18.40 2.94
C VAL A 666 44.27 -17.25 2.22
N VAL A 667 45.53 -17.41 1.81
CA VAL A 667 46.32 -16.36 1.14
C VAL A 667 45.95 -16.19 -0.34
N CYS A 668 45.43 -17.24 -1.01
CA CYS A 668 45.09 -17.19 -2.43
C CYS A 668 43.70 -16.61 -2.77
N GLN A 669 42.81 -16.40 -1.78
CA GLN A 669 41.46 -15.84 -2.05
C GLN A 669 41.38 -14.30 -1.96
N VAL A 670 42.45 -13.61 -1.55
CA VAL A 670 42.45 -12.14 -1.40
C VAL A 670 43.00 -11.42 -2.65
N GLN A 671 43.42 -12.13 -3.69
CA GLN A 671 43.97 -11.53 -4.93
C GLN A 671 43.08 -11.70 -6.18
N SER A 672 41.80 -12.02 -6.03
CA SER A 672 40.86 -12.07 -7.17
C SER A 672 39.46 -11.66 -6.76
N SER A 673 39.29 -10.40 -6.34
CA SER A 673 38.02 -9.66 -6.34
C SER A 673 38.31 -8.18 -6.41
#